data_AF-A0A1R3JCD5-F1
#
_entry.id   AF-A0A1R3JCD5-F1
#
_cell.length_a   1.000
_cell.length_b   1.000
_cell.length_c   1.000
_cell.angle_alpha   90.00
_cell.angle_beta   90.00
_cell.angle_gamma   90.00
#
_symmetry.space_group_name_H-M   'P 1'
#
loop_
_entity.id
_entity.type
_entity.pdbx_description
1 polymer ?
#
loop_
_entity_poly.entity_id
_entity_poly.type
_entity_poly.pdbx_seq_one_letter_code
_entity_poly.pdbx_strand_id
1 'polypeptide(L)'
;MLSKVDAAVLQYQNQKLVQQLDVQKHELHDLETKIKELKDRQSSYDDMLISLNQLWNQLVDDLILLGVRAGGGHNALETLDCGDTSRDSIPSCPVEEMFLCRLLERDSIDCSDNDAIANYVEQVLSSRHSSTMELLKSLEDTIAAESVKTESMALALQGNISAEDNIMQLSKIDDMMKEEAKNFRDVIDALHLKHKEYTDRIQVYISSHSTDQSEIKRLQGDLEEIMAELEQSRRKLVNLGMQKNVASGMHASTQVAANGTLSPEKTADKTRGLREIKDSIEEAKTVAEDRLKELQDALQQNLIYSKQLQDLQNELKDDKFVQSSRLYTLLSDQLQHWNAELGQYKALTDTLQTDRLLVMREKELNLKAESADAARNTIDNADSRIEELELQLQKCIIEKNDLEIKMEEAMQDAGKNDIKAEFRVMASALSKEMGMMEAQLSRWKETAHEAISLRHETESLKALLSDKTNQQKRLADECAEQIVEIKSLKVSHGKVMQKVGVEVIGLGALKLTGFLRELMQQNNVNFESLYTVRTLTETGKSKHYGFIEFKNPEVAEVVADCMHNYLLFEHLLQVHLIPLEHFHPKFKAVIGIEPVYIFSLSSGSNLEKHDVKVSVNTIAIIIKAVSIALEKNQKLMVRHF
;
A
#
# COMPACT_ATOMS: atom_id res chain seq x y z
N MET A 1 -78.35 70.28 24.50
CA MET A 1 -77.41 70.31 23.35
C MET A 1 -77.01 68.88 23.02
N LEU A 2 -77.71 68.21 22.09
CA LEU A 2 -77.17 67.01 21.42
C LEU A 2 -76.94 67.41 19.96
N SER A 3 -75.69 67.43 19.53
CA SER A 3 -75.36 67.54 18.11
C SER A 3 -75.77 66.24 17.42
N LYS A 4 -76.57 66.34 16.35
CA LYS A 4 -76.72 65.23 15.41
C LYS A 4 -75.35 65.04 14.74
N VAL A 5 -74.63 63.99 15.12
CA VAL A 5 -73.44 63.57 14.39
C VAL A 5 -73.90 63.11 13.01
N ASP A 6 -73.29 63.64 11.96
CA ASP A 6 -73.66 63.29 10.59
C ASP A 6 -73.21 61.86 10.28
N ALA A 7 -74.16 61.03 9.82
CA ALA A 7 -73.91 59.64 9.46
C ALA A 7 -72.87 59.51 8.33
N ALA A 8 -72.82 60.48 7.40
CA ALA A 8 -71.82 60.49 6.33
C ALA A 8 -70.39 60.68 6.88
N VAL A 9 -70.23 61.50 7.93
CA VAL A 9 -68.93 61.73 8.57
C VAL A 9 -68.47 60.48 9.34
N LEU A 10 -69.38 59.82 10.06
CA LEU A 10 -69.09 58.53 10.72
C LEU A 10 -68.75 57.42 9.72
N GLN A 11 -69.47 57.36 8.59
CA GLN A 11 -69.19 56.38 7.53
C GLN A 11 -67.80 56.61 6.91
N TYR A 12 -67.43 57.86 6.63
CA TYR A 12 -66.10 58.21 6.13
C TYR A 12 -64.99 57.91 7.15
N GLN A 13 -65.21 58.20 8.44
CA GLN A 13 -64.27 57.87 9.52
C GLN A 13 -64.07 56.36 9.65
N ASN A 14 -65.15 55.57 9.64
CA ASN A 14 -65.08 54.11 9.67
C ASN A 14 -64.37 53.55 8.43
N GLN A 15 -64.64 54.08 7.24
CA GLN A 15 -63.95 53.64 6.01
C GLN A 15 -62.44 53.93 6.06
N LYS A 16 -62.03 55.06 6.62
CA LYS A 16 -60.62 55.39 6.86
C LYS A 16 -59.97 54.47 7.90
N LEU A 17 -60.67 54.15 8.99
CA LEU A 17 -60.19 53.21 10.01
C LEU A 17 -60.04 51.79 9.46
N VAL A 18 -60.97 51.33 8.60
CA VAL A 18 -60.85 50.04 7.90
C VAL A 18 -59.62 50.04 7.00
N GLN A 19 -59.39 51.09 6.21
CA GLN A 19 -58.18 51.21 5.38
C GLN A 19 -56.89 51.17 6.20
N GLN A 20 -56.86 51.82 7.38
CA GLN A 20 -55.69 51.76 8.27
C GLN A 20 -55.50 50.36 8.88
N LEU A 21 -56.57 49.69 9.28
CA LEU A 21 -56.54 48.31 9.74
C LEU A 21 -56.05 47.34 8.67
N ASP A 22 -56.48 47.52 7.42
CA ASP A 22 -56.08 46.66 6.31
C ASP A 22 -54.61 46.87 5.92
N VAL A 23 -54.08 48.11 5.99
CA VAL A 23 -52.63 48.36 5.86
C VAL A 23 -51.86 47.65 6.98
N GLN A 24 -52.27 47.80 8.24
CA GLN A 24 -51.60 47.14 9.37
C GLN A 24 -51.64 45.60 9.30
N LYS A 25 -52.69 45.01 8.72
CA LYS A 25 -52.73 43.54 8.47
C LYS A 25 -51.68 43.10 7.43
N HIS A 26 -51.46 43.89 6.37
CA HIS A 26 -50.43 43.57 5.38
C HIS A 26 -49.04 43.72 6.01
N GLU A 27 -48.78 44.81 6.74
CA GLU A 27 -47.52 45.00 7.47
C GLU A 27 -47.23 43.86 8.47
N LEU A 28 -48.25 43.38 9.19
CA LEU A 28 -48.11 42.23 10.08
C LEU A 28 -47.84 40.92 9.33
N HIS A 29 -48.46 40.70 8.17
CA HIS A 29 -48.26 39.48 7.38
C HIS A 29 -46.89 39.45 6.67
N ASP A 30 -46.39 40.60 6.23
CA ASP A 30 -45.02 40.76 5.71
C ASP A 30 -43.99 40.47 6.81
N LEU A 31 -44.24 40.96 8.05
CA LEU A 31 -43.40 40.67 9.21
C LEU A 31 -43.47 39.19 9.63
N GLU A 32 -44.65 38.58 9.65
CA GLU A 32 -44.85 37.15 9.93
C GLU A 32 -44.11 36.26 8.92
N THR A 33 -44.21 36.59 7.63
CA THR A 33 -43.48 35.93 6.55
C THR A 33 -41.97 36.04 6.76
N LYS A 34 -41.47 37.24 7.10
CA LYS A 34 -40.05 37.48 7.34
C LYS A 34 -39.52 36.81 8.61
N ILE A 35 -40.33 36.71 9.66
CA ILE A 35 -40.01 35.92 10.86
C ILE A 35 -39.89 34.44 10.49
N LYS A 36 -40.76 33.92 9.62
CA LYS A 36 -40.65 32.55 9.12
C LYS A 36 -39.37 32.33 8.30
N GLU A 37 -39.07 33.21 7.33
CA GLU A 37 -37.82 33.13 6.55
C GLU A 37 -36.56 33.12 7.43
N LEU A 38 -36.56 33.91 8.51
CA LEU A 38 -35.46 33.93 9.48
C LEU A 38 -35.37 32.64 10.29
N LYS A 39 -36.50 32.05 10.70
CA LYS A 39 -36.52 30.75 11.40
C LYS A 39 -36.07 29.60 10.50
N ASP A 40 -36.59 29.53 9.27
CA ASP A 40 -36.22 28.51 8.28
C ASP A 40 -34.71 28.60 7.93
N ARG A 41 -34.14 29.82 7.95
CA ARG A 41 -32.70 30.05 7.79
C ARG A 41 -31.88 29.72 9.04
N GLN A 42 -32.42 29.97 10.24
CA GLN A 42 -31.78 29.62 11.51
C GLN A 42 -31.67 28.10 11.65
N SER A 43 -32.75 27.35 11.44
CA SER A 43 -32.71 25.88 11.50
C SER A 43 -31.71 25.29 10.49
N SER A 44 -31.64 25.84 9.27
CA SER A 44 -30.64 25.43 8.28
C SER A 44 -29.18 25.73 8.68
N TYR A 45 -28.95 26.63 9.63
CA TYR A 45 -27.62 26.91 10.19
C TYR A 45 -27.33 26.01 11.39
N ASP A 46 -28.33 25.79 12.25
CA ASP A 46 -28.24 24.86 13.38
C ASP A 46 -28.01 23.42 12.90
N ASP A 47 -28.72 22.96 11.86
CA ASP A 47 -28.50 21.68 11.17
C ASP A 47 -27.05 21.53 10.66
N MET A 48 -26.47 22.63 10.16
CA MET A 48 -25.08 22.66 9.67
C MET A 48 -24.09 22.57 10.82
N LEU A 49 -24.33 23.26 11.95
CA LEU A 49 -23.49 23.17 13.15
C LEU A 49 -23.60 21.80 13.82
N ILE A 50 -24.79 21.20 13.88
CA ILE A 50 -25.01 19.82 14.34
C ILE A 50 -24.16 18.86 13.51
N SER A 51 -24.25 18.97 12.18
CA SER A 51 -23.49 18.13 11.23
C SER A 51 -21.97 18.32 11.39
N LEU A 52 -21.49 19.55 11.54
CA LEU A 52 -20.07 19.86 11.74
C LEU A 52 -19.56 19.34 13.09
N ASN A 53 -20.35 19.44 14.15
CA ASN A 53 -20.00 18.91 15.47
C ASN A 53 -19.92 17.37 15.47
N GLN A 54 -20.84 16.70 14.76
CA GLN A 54 -20.80 15.24 14.58
C GLN A 54 -19.53 14.80 13.83
N LEU A 55 -19.19 15.48 12.73
CA LEU A 55 -17.97 15.20 11.97
C LEU A 55 -16.69 15.48 12.76
N TRP A 56 -16.67 16.49 13.63
CA TRP A 56 -15.53 16.75 14.50
C TRP A 56 -15.37 15.68 15.58
N ASN A 57 -16.47 15.21 16.19
CA ASN A 57 -16.41 14.10 17.14
C ASN A 57 -15.88 12.82 16.46
N GLN A 58 -16.43 12.46 15.29
CA GLN A 58 -15.94 11.32 14.51
C GLN A 58 -14.44 11.43 14.19
N LEU A 59 -13.94 12.63 13.88
CA LEU A 59 -12.50 12.86 13.68
C LEU A 59 -11.67 12.59 14.95
N VAL A 60 -12.16 12.99 16.12
CA VAL A 60 -11.49 12.72 17.41
C VAL A 60 -11.51 11.22 17.73
N ASP A 61 -12.66 10.57 17.55
CA ASP A 61 -12.82 9.12 17.75
C ASP A 61 -11.92 8.31 16.80
N ASP A 62 -11.86 8.71 15.52
CA ASP A 62 -11.00 8.08 14.50
C ASP A 62 -9.51 8.30 14.80
N LEU A 63 -9.09 9.50 15.24
CA LEU A 63 -7.71 9.78 15.64
C LEU A 63 -7.28 8.93 16.84
N ILE A 64 -8.15 8.76 17.84
CA ILE A 64 -7.87 7.89 18.99
C ILE A 64 -7.81 6.42 18.58
N LEU A 65 -8.73 5.95 17.75
CA LEU A 65 -8.71 4.58 17.21
C LEU A 65 -7.44 4.32 16.37
N LEU A 66 -6.95 5.32 15.62
CA LEU A 66 -5.68 5.26 14.91
C LEU A 66 -4.49 5.24 15.88
N GLY A 67 -4.52 6.01 16.98
CA GLY A 67 -3.50 5.98 18.03
C GLY A 67 -3.34 4.59 18.64
N VAL A 68 -4.48 3.97 19.00
CA VAL A 68 -4.52 2.61 19.53
C VAL A 68 -4.01 1.58 18.51
N ARG A 69 -4.36 1.72 17.23
CA ARG A 69 -3.86 0.86 16.15
C ARG A 69 -2.37 1.07 15.83
N ALA A 70 -1.80 2.22 16.19
CA ALA A 70 -0.41 2.56 15.99
C ALA A 70 0.51 2.12 17.14
N GLY A 71 0.02 1.31 18.09
CA GLY A 71 0.78 0.87 19.29
C GLY A 71 0.59 1.78 20.51
N GLY A 72 -0.24 2.81 20.42
CA GLY A 72 -0.61 3.66 21.55
C GLY A 72 -1.42 2.87 22.59
N GLY A 73 -0.81 2.61 23.74
CA GLY A 73 -1.44 1.88 24.84
C GLY A 73 -2.57 2.64 25.53
N HIS A 74 -2.91 2.24 26.76
CA HIS A 74 -4.06 2.73 27.52
C HIS A 74 -4.23 4.26 27.56
N ASN A 75 -3.14 5.02 27.61
CA ASN A 75 -3.12 6.49 27.60
C ASN A 75 -3.85 7.12 26.39
N ALA A 76 -3.92 6.43 25.24
CA ALA A 76 -4.68 6.88 24.07
C ALA A 76 -6.20 6.68 24.23
N LEU A 77 -6.62 5.69 25.02
CA LEU A 77 -8.03 5.46 25.37
C LEU A 77 -8.49 6.36 26.52
N GLU A 78 -7.61 6.72 27.45
CA GLU A 78 -7.89 7.64 28.56
C GLU A 78 -8.35 9.03 28.07
N THR A 79 -7.96 9.42 26.84
CA THR A 79 -8.43 10.65 26.19
C THR A 79 -9.88 10.60 25.69
N LEU A 80 -10.53 9.42 25.65
CA LEU A 80 -11.98 9.30 25.41
C LEU A 80 -12.80 9.67 26.66
N ASP A 81 -12.26 9.46 27.86
CA ASP A 81 -13.04 9.51 29.11
C ASP A 81 -13.47 10.94 29.49
N CYS A 82 -12.77 11.96 28.99
CA CYS A 82 -13.04 13.36 29.31
C CYS A 82 -14.35 13.92 28.71
N GLY A 83 -14.81 13.41 27.57
CA GLY A 83 -15.95 14.00 26.84
C GLY A 83 -17.34 13.50 27.28
N ASP A 84 -17.40 12.35 27.94
CA ASP A 84 -18.66 11.61 28.09
C ASP A 84 -19.26 11.68 29.52
N THR A 85 -18.59 12.35 30.46
CA THR A 85 -19.07 12.58 31.84
C THR A 85 -19.83 13.89 32.04
N SER A 86 -19.65 14.90 31.18
CA SER A 86 -20.32 16.21 31.26
C SER A 86 -21.74 16.22 30.66
N ARG A 87 -22.09 15.17 29.91
CA ARG A 87 -23.21 15.16 28.95
C ARG A 87 -24.59 14.90 29.54
N ASP A 88 -24.66 14.47 30.80
CA ASP A 88 -25.91 14.02 31.44
C ASP A 88 -26.73 15.17 32.06
N SER A 89 -26.22 16.41 32.04
CA SER A 89 -26.98 17.62 32.38
C SER A 89 -27.88 18.09 31.23
N ILE A 90 -29.11 18.51 31.56
CA ILE A 90 -29.94 19.31 30.64
C ILE A 90 -29.66 20.79 30.92
N PRO A 91 -29.14 21.58 29.95
CA PRO A 91 -28.92 23.00 30.13
C PRO A 91 -30.21 23.75 30.50
N SER A 92 -30.09 24.70 31.40
CA SER A 92 -31.19 25.52 31.95
C SER A 92 -31.60 26.71 31.06
N CYS A 93 -31.01 26.82 29.88
CA CYS A 93 -31.21 27.90 28.91
C CYS A 93 -32.48 27.71 28.04
N PRO A 94 -32.88 28.74 27.26
CA PRO A 94 -33.88 28.59 26.20
C PRO A 94 -33.54 27.48 25.20
N VAL A 95 -34.56 26.93 24.52
CA VAL A 95 -34.42 25.82 23.56
C VAL A 95 -33.50 26.22 22.40
N GLU A 96 -33.57 27.48 22.01
CA GLU A 96 -32.75 28.15 20.99
C GLU A 96 -31.25 28.16 21.34
N GLU A 97 -30.90 28.11 22.63
CA GLU A 97 -29.52 28.12 23.11
C GLU A 97 -29.01 26.72 23.50
N MET A 98 -29.90 25.74 23.71
CA MET A 98 -29.54 24.39 24.17
C MET A 98 -28.49 23.70 23.30
N PHE A 99 -28.50 23.93 21.99
CA PHE A 99 -27.46 23.39 21.10
C PHE A 99 -26.10 24.04 21.37
N LEU A 100 -26.04 25.37 21.51
CA LEU A 100 -24.78 26.08 21.76
C LEU A 100 -24.22 25.74 23.14
N CYS A 101 -25.08 25.67 24.16
CA CYS A 101 -24.74 25.19 25.51
C CYS A 101 -24.14 23.77 25.49
N ARG A 102 -24.71 22.84 24.72
CA ARG A 102 -24.17 21.48 24.53
C ARG A 102 -22.89 21.43 23.69
N LEU A 103 -22.70 22.35 22.75
CA LEU A 103 -21.49 22.48 21.93
C LEU A 103 -20.30 23.05 22.72
N LEU A 104 -20.60 23.81 23.78
CA LEU A 104 -19.64 24.48 24.67
C LEU A 104 -19.51 23.80 26.05
N GLU A 105 -20.14 22.63 26.25
CA GLU A 105 -20.15 21.85 27.49
C GLU A 105 -20.55 22.65 28.75
N ARG A 106 -21.68 23.37 28.68
CA ARG A 106 -22.10 24.32 29.72
C ARG A 106 -23.61 24.37 29.96
N ASP A 107 -24.02 24.50 31.22
CA ASP A 107 -25.44 24.46 31.64
C ASP A 107 -26.24 25.76 31.42
N SER A 108 -25.58 26.91 31.21
CA SER A 108 -26.24 28.19 30.86
C SER A 108 -25.24 29.24 30.35
N ILE A 109 -25.66 30.10 29.41
CA ILE A 109 -24.87 31.25 28.93
C ILE A 109 -25.39 32.51 29.63
N ASP A 110 -24.90 32.74 30.85
CA ASP A 110 -25.36 33.80 31.76
C ASP A 110 -24.72 35.18 31.44
N CYS A 111 -24.76 35.60 30.18
CA CYS A 111 -24.14 36.83 29.67
C CYS A 111 -24.99 37.48 28.58
N SER A 112 -25.22 38.78 28.68
CA SER A 112 -26.04 39.55 27.72
C SER A 112 -25.24 40.32 26.65
N ASP A 113 -23.91 40.32 26.72
CA ASP A 113 -23.05 40.97 25.72
C ASP A 113 -22.66 39.99 24.61
N ASN A 114 -23.16 40.22 23.40
CA ASN A 114 -22.90 39.36 22.23
C ASN A 114 -21.40 39.22 21.92
N ASP A 115 -20.62 40.29 22.09
CA ASP A 115 -19.16 40.25 21.88
C ASP A 115 -18.45 39.37 22.93
N ALA A 116 -18.95 39.32 24.16
CA ALA A 116 -18.41 38.43 25.20
C ALA A 116 -18.71 36.95 24.89
N ILE A 117 -19.93 36.66 24.40
CA ILE A 117 -20.30 35.32 23.92
C ILE A 117 -19.42 34.92 22.73
N ALA A 118 -19.23 35.81 21.75
CA ALA A 118 -18.42 35.53 20.56
C ALA A 118 -16.96 35.21 20.90
N ASN A 119 -16.30 36.01 21.74
CA ASN A 119 -14.94 35.75 22.20
C ASN A 119 -14.83 34.43 22.99
N TYR A 120 -15.84 34.09 23.80
CA TYR A 120 -15.85 32.81 24.53
C TYR A 120 -16.04 31.60 23.61
N VAL A 121 -16.94 31.68 22.62
CA VAL A 121 -17.10 30.65 21.58
C VAL A 121 -15.79 30.44 20.82
N GLU A 122 -15.12 31.52 20.41
CA GLU A 122 -13.81 31.46 19.75
C GLU A 122 -12.73 30.83 20.65
N GLN A 123 -12.73 31.12 21.95
CA GLN A 123 -11.82 30.51 22.92
C GLN A 123 -12.07 29.00 23.10
N VAL A 124 -13.33 28.56 23.22
CA VAL A 124 -13.67 27.13 23.37
C VAL A 124 -13.35 26.34 22.10
N LEU A 125 -13.68 26.88 20.92
CA LEU A 125 -13.32 26.28 19.63
C LEU A 125 -11.79 26.21 19.44
N SER A 126 -11.05 27.25 19.87
CA SER A 126 -9.58 27.24 19.86
C SER A 126 -8.99 26.19 20.80
N SER A 127 -9.59 26.01 21.99
CA SER A 127 -9.19 24.97 22.94
C SER A 127 -9.40 23.57 22.37
N ARG A 128 -10.58 23.31 21.80
CA ARG A 128 -10.90 22.03 21.13
C ARG A 128 -10.00 21.77 19.92
N HIS A 129 -9.66 22.79 19.15
CA HIS A 129 -8.67 22.69 18.08
C HIS A 129 -7.26 22.35 18.61
N SER A 130 -6.81 22.98 19.71
CA SER A 130 -5.51 22.66 20.33
C SER A 130 -5.45 21.20 20.78
N SER A 131 -6.47 20.74 21.52
CA SER A 131 -6.59 19.35 21.97
C SER A 131 -6.63 18.34 20.80
N THR A 132 -7.37 18.65 19.72
CA THR A 132 -7.39 17.82 18.50
C THR A 132 -6.00 17.76 17.83
N MET A 133 -5.24 18.86 17.86
CA MET A 133 -3.88 18.92 17.30
C MET A 133 -2.84 18.21 18.20
N GLU A 134 -3.03 18.23 19.52
CA GLU A 134 -2.23 17.47 20.49
C GLU A 134 -2.45 15.96 20.35
N LEU A 135 -3.70 15.52 20.12
CA LEU A 135 -4.03 14.14 19.75
C LEU A 135 -3.35 13.72 18.43
N LEU A 136 -3.45 14.55 17.39
CA LEU A 136 -2.79 14.29 16.10
C LEU A 136 -1.26 14.14 16.26
N LYS A 137 -0.64 14.96 17.11
CA LYS A 137 0.78 14.87 17.39
C LYS A 137 1.14 13.62 18.21
N SER A 138 0.34 13.26 19.21
CA SER A 138 0.51 12.03 19.99
C SER A 138 0.47 10.79 19.08
N LEU A 139 -0.41 10.79 18.08
CA LEU A 139 -0.46 9.79 17.01
C LEU A 139 0.83 9.77 16.17
N GLU A 140 1.35 10.93 15.74
CA GLU A 140 2.60 11.04 14.97
C GLU A 140 3.81 10.52 15.76
N ASP A 141 3.97 10.94 17.01
CA ASP A 141 5.04 10.50 17.92
C ASP A 141 4.94 8.98 18.20
N THR A 142 3.72 8.43 18.30
CA THR A 142 3.45 7.00 18.47
C THR A 142 3.83 6.18 17.22
N ILE A 143 3.41 6.62 16.03
CA ILE A 143 3.79 5.98 14.75
C ILE A 143 5.30 6.00 14.56
N ALA A 144 5.98 7.08 14.95
CA ALA A 144 7.44 7.17 14.89
C ALA A 144 8.11 6.15 15.84
N ALA A 145 7.60 5.98 17.06
CA ALA A 145 8.12 5.00 18.02
C ALA A 145 8.01 3.56 17.51
N GLU A 146 6.83 3.15 17.02
CA GLU A 146 6.64 1.80 16.44
C GLU A 146 7.43 1.60 15.14
N SER A 147 7.63 2.65 14.34
CA SER A 147 8.48 2.58 13.15
C SER A 147 9.94 2.26 13.51
N VAL A 148 10.50 2.94 14.51
CA VAL A 148 11.87 2.68 15.02
C VAL A 148 11.99 1.29 15.64
N LYS A 149 10.97 0.85 16.40
CA LYS A 149 10.90 -0.50 16.97
C LYS A 149 10.90 -1.57 15.87
N THR A 150 10.07 -1.40 14.85
CA THR A 150 9.96 -2.30 13.68
C THR A 150 11.25 -2.34 12.86
N GLU A 151 11.88 -1.20 12.60
CA GLU A 151 13.20 -1.13 11.95
C GLU A 151 14.27 -1.87 12.77
N SER A 152 14.25 -1.72 14.11
CA SER A 152 15.19 -2.43 14.99
C SER A 152 15.00 -3.96 14.98
N MET A 153 13.77 -4.44 14.77
CA MET A 153 13.47 -5.88 14.58
C MET A 153 13.95 -6.36 13.20
N ALA A 154 13.73 -5.57 12.15
CA ALA A 154 14.19 -5.90 10.79
C ALA A 154 15.74 -5.97 10.72
N LEU A 155 16.43 -5.05 11.38
CA LEU A 155 17.90 -5.07 11.50
C LEU A 155 18.41 -6.28 12.30
N ALA A 156 17.73 -6.64 13.40
CA ALA A 156 18.05 -7.83 14.18
C ALA A 156 17.88 -9.14 13.39
N LEU A 157 16.94 -9.20 12.44
CA LEU A 157 16.67 -10.36 11.59
C LEU A 157 17.56 -10.44 10.33
N GLN A 158 18.21 -9.36 9.92
CA GLN A 158 19.08 -9.34 8.72
C GLN A 158 20.58 -9.54 9.01
N GLY A 159 20.98 -9.58 10.28
CA GLY A 159 22.38 -9.76 10.67
C GLY A 159 22.92 -11.18 10.43
N ASN A 160 24.07 -11.31 9.76
CA ASN A 160 24.90 -12.52 9.82
C ASN A 160 25.69 -12.50 11.14
N ILE A 161 25.11 -13.01 12.23
CA ILE A 161 25.68 -12.93 13.60
C ILE A 161 25.97 -14.32 14.21
N SER A 162 26.75 -14.35 15.30
CA SER A 162 27.17 -15.58 15.99
C SER A 162 26.00 -16.34 16.63
N ALA A 163 26.22 -17.60 17.00
CA ALA A 163 25.21 -18.41 17.69
C ALA A 163 24.73 -17.77 19.00
N GLU A 164 25.64 -17.29 19.86
CA GLU A 164 25.28 -16.53 21.07
C GLU A 164 24.56 -15.20 20.76
N ASP A 165 25.02 -14.45 19.75
CA ASP A 165 24.40 -13.18 19.37
C ASP A 165 22.96 -13.37 18.86
N ASN A 166 22.72 -14.42 18.07
CA ASN A 166 21.40 -14.76 17.56
C ASN A 166 20.43 -15.13 18.70
N ILE A 167 20.91 -15.81 19.75
CA ILE A 167 20.11 -16.09 20.95
C ILE A 167 19.73 -14.77 21.66
N MET A 168 20.66 -13.83 21.78
CA MET A 168 20.42 -12.53 22.44
C MET A 168 19.47 -11.62 21.61
N GLN A 169 19.56 -11.64 20.28
CA GLN A 169 18.60 -10.93 19.42
C GLN A 169 17.21 -11.57 19.47
N LEU A 170 17.13 -12.91 19.48
CA LEU A 170 15.86 -13.62 19.61
C LEU A 170 15.17 -13.34 20.96
N SER A 171 15.91 -13.33 22.07
CA SER A 171 15.32 -12.95 23.38
C SER A 171 14.85 -11.49 23.38
N LYS A 172 15.59 -10.58 22.73
CA LYS A 172 15.18 -9.18 22.59
C LYS A 172 13.88 -9.05 21.78
N ILE A 173 13.75 -9.78 20.67
CA ILE A 173 12.52 -9.81 19.85
C ILE A 173 11.35 -10.40 20.67
N ASP A 174 11.57 -11.51 21.38
CA ASP A 174 10.57 -12.16 22.25
C ASP A 174 10.08 -11.21 23.36
N ASP A 175 10.98 -10.48 24.03
CA ASP A 175 10.61 -9.48 25.04
C ASP A 175 9.84 -8.29 24.44
N MET A 176 10.21 -7.83 23.24
CA MET A 176 9.45 -6.80 22.50
C MET A 176 8.05 -7.28 22.12
N MET A 177 7.89 -8.55 21.73
CA MET A 177 6.59 -9.14 21.43
C MET A 177 5.73 -9.42 22.68
N LYS A 178 6.34 -9.71 23.84
CA LYS A 178 5.62 -9.85 25.12
C LYS A 178 4.99 -8.54 25.57
N GLU A 179 5.73 -7.44 25.46
CA GLU A 179 5.22 -6.11 25.83
C GLU A 179 4.15 -5.64 24.85
N GLU A 180 4.30 -5.94 23.55
CA GLU A 180 3.23 -5.67 22.57
C GLU A 180 1.96 -6.49 22.85
N ALA A 181 2.11 -7.78 23.15
CA ALA A 181 1.00 -8.63 23.57
C ALA A 181 0.37 -8.17 24.91
N LYS A 182 1.12 -7.45 25.75
CA LYS A 182 0.60 -6.81 26.97
C LYS A 182 -0.21 -5.55 26.63
N ASN A 183 0.34 -4.65 25.82
CA ASN A 183 -0.36 -3.45 25.35
C ASN A 183 -1.71 -3.81 24.70
N PHE A 184 -1.77 -4.86 23.86
CA PHE A 184 -3.02 -5.34 23.29
C PHE A 184 -4.02 -5.87 24.32
N ARG A 185 -3.59 -6.55 25.40
CA ARG A 185 -4.50 -6.98 26.47
C ARG A 185 -5.06 -5.77 27.23
N ASP A 186 -4.20 -4.84 27.62
CA ASP A 186 -4.56 -3.64 28.38
C ASP A 186 -5.54 -2.75 27.56
N VAL A 187 -5.37 -2.69 26.23
CA VAL A 187 -6.31 -2.06 25.27
C VAL A 187 -7.62 -2.83 25.16
N ILE A 188 -7.59 -4.16 25.04
CA ILE A 188 -8.80 -4.99 24.91
C ILE A 188 -9.66 -4.92 26.18
N ASP A 189 -9.07 -4.96 27.37
CA ASP A 189 -9.80 -4.88 28.63
C ASP A 189 -10.43 -3.49 28.84
N ALA A 190 -9.75 -2.41 28.42
CA ALA A 190 -10.31 -1.07 28.41
C ALA A 190 -11.48 -0.92 27.42
N LEU A 191 -11.34 -1.48 26.21
CA LEU A 191 -12.43 -1.51 25.22
C LEU A 191 -13.63 -2.35 25.69
N HIS A 192 -13.41 -3.48 26.37
CA HIS A 192 -14.48 -4.26 27.00
C HIS A 192 -15.18 -3.48 28.12
N LEU A 193 -14.44 -2.73 28.94
CA LEU A 193 -15.01 -1.88 29.99
C LEU A 193 -15.90 -0.79 29.40
N LYS A 194 -15.44 -0.07 28.36
CA LYS A 194 -16.24 0.94 27.66
C LYS A 194 -17.43 0.33 26.90
N HIS A 195 -17.28 -0.82 26.26
CA HIS A 195 -18.40 -1.51 25.61
C HIS A 195 -19.50 -1.89 26.62
N LYS A 196 -19.11 -2.33 27.83
CA LYS A 196 -20.05 -2.57 28.93
C LYS A 196 -20.74 -1.28 29.37
N GLU A 197 -19.98 -0.20 29.60
CA GLU A 197 -20.53 1.10 30.00
C GLU A 197 -21.57 1.63 28.99
N TYR A 198 -21.25 1.60 27.69
CA TYR A 198 -22.20 1.97 26.64
C TYR A 198 -23.42 1.04 26.60
N THR A 199 -23.25 -0.27 26.83
CA THR A 199 -24.37 -1.22 26.90
C THR A 199 -25.29 -0.90 28.08
N ASP A 200 -24.73 -0.61 29.26
CA ASP A 200 -25.49 -0.22 30.45
C ASP A 200 -26.20 1.14 30.23
N ARG A 201 -25.52 2.17 29.64
CA ARG A 201 -26.13 3.46 29.25
C ARG A 201 -27.27 3.31 28.23
N ILE A 202 -27.07 2.50 27.19
CA ILE A 202 -28.11 2.19 26.18
C ILE A 202 -29.30 1.48 26.83
N GLN A 203 -29.06 0.53 27.75
CA GLN A 203 -30.14 -0.18 28.44
C GLN A 203 -30.94 0.74 29.38
N VAL A 204 -30.28 1.70 30.03
CA VAL A 204 -30.95 2.77 30.80
C VAL A 204 -31.79 3.65 29.87
N TYR A 205 -31.24 4.14 28.76
CA TYR A 205 -31.96 4.98 27.79
C TYR A 205 -33.22 4.27 27.23
N ILE A 206 -33.10 2.99 26.86
CA ILE A 206 -34.24 2.17 26.42
C ILE A 206 -35.32 2.07 27.51
N SER A 207 -34.92 1.95 28.78
CA SER A 207 -35.88 1.90 29.90
C SER A 207 -36.59 3.24 30.12
N SER A 208 -35.86 4.38 30.07
CA SER A 208 -36.46 5.72 30.18
C SER A 208 -37.41 5.99 29.02
N HIS A 209 -36.97 5.78 27.78
CA HIS A 209 -37.83 5.98 26.61
C HIS A 209 -39.11 5.13 26.69
N SER A 210 -39.04 3.92 27.27
CA SER A 210 -40.22 3.07 27.51
C SER A 210 -41.17 3.68 28.56
N THR A 211 -40.65 4.20 29.68
CA THR A 211 -41.48 4.90 30.68
C THR A 211 -42.07 6.19 30.13
N ASP A 212 -41.27 6.99 29.43
CA ASP A 212 -41.66 8.28 28.86
C ASP A 212 -42.73 8.08 27.77
N GLN A 213 -42.58 7.06 26.92
CA GLN A 213 -43.61 6.69 25.93
C GLN A 213 -44.90 6.17 26.59
N SER A 214 -44.81 5.54 27.77
CA SER A 214 -46.01 5.12 28.53
C SER A 214 -46.72 6.31 29.17
N GLU A 215 -45.98 7.28 29.70
CA GLU A 215 -46.52 8.49 30.33
C GLU A 215 -47.14 9.43 29.29
N ILE A 216 -46.53 9.58 28.11
CA ILE A 216 -47.12 10.31 26.98
C ILE A 216 -48.47 9.71 26.56
N LYS A 217 -48.58 8.37 26.50
CA LYS A 217 -49.86 7.69 26.21
C LYS A 217 -50.90 7.92 27.31
N ARG A 218 -50.47 7.93 28.58
CA ARG A 218 -51.33 8.23 29.73
C ARG A 218 -51.88 9.66 29.64
N LEU A 219 -51.00 10.65 29.48
CA LEU A 219 -51.35 12.07 29.35
C LEU A 219 -52.20 12.36 28.09
N GLN A 220 -52.00 11.62 27.00
CA GLN A 220 -52.90 11.69 25.84
C GLN A 220 -54.32 11.19 26.19
N GLY A 221 -54.43 10.07 26.92
CA GLY A 221 -55.71 9.56 27.42
C GLY A 221 -56.41 10.55 28.36
N ASP A 222 -55.67 11.09 29.35
CA ASP A 222 -56.16 12.13 30.27
C ASP A 222 -56.71 13.35 29.50
N LEU A 223 -56.00 13.78 28.43
CA LEU A 223 -56.42 14.90 27.58
C LEU A 223 -57.67 14.57 26.74
N GLU A 224 -57.77 13.36 26.18
CA GLU A 224 -58.94 12.91 25.44
C GLU A 224 -60.19 12.81 26.33
N GLU A 225 -60.04 12.38 27.58
CA GLU A 225 -61.11 12.38 28.59
C GLU A 225 -61.54 13.82 28.95
N ILE A 226 -60.60 14.72 29.26
CA ILE A 226 -60.89 16.13 29.57
C ILE A 226 -61.58 16.84 28.39
N MET A 227 -61.17 16.55 27.14
CA MET A 227 -61.86 17.06 25.95
C MET A 227 -63.29 16.53 25.83
N ALA A 228 -63.53 15.26 26.16
CA ALA A 228 -64.87 14.66 26.15
C ALA A 228 -65.77 15.26 27.25
N GLU A 229 -65.24 15.48 28.46
CA GLU A 229 -65.96 16.17 29.54
C GLU A 229 -66.31 17.61 29.20
N LEU A 230 -65.37 18.35 28.59
CA LEU A 230 -65.56 19.74 28.15
C LEU A 230 -66.66 19.84 27.08
N GLU A 231 -66.64 18.96 26.08
CA GLU A 231 -67.66 18.91 25.03
C GLU A 231 -69.01 18.42 25.56
N GLN A 232 -69.04 17.49 26.52
CA GLN A 232 -70.27 17.12 27.22
C GLN A 232 -70.85 18.30 28.03
N SER A 233 -69.98 19.07 28.68
CA SER A 233 -70.34 20.29 29.42
C SER A 233 -70.85 21.40 28.50
N ARG A 234 -70.26 21.56 27.32
CA ARG A 234 -70.74 22.45 26.26
C ARG A 234 -72.14 22.06 25.78
N ARG A 235 -72.40 20.77 25.55
CA ARG A 235 -73.75 20.25 25.18
C ARG A 235 -74.78 20.51 26.28
N LYS A 236 -74.42 20.28 27.56
CA LYS A 236 -75.26 20.64 28.72
C LYS A 236 -75.61 22.13 28.73
N LEU A 237 -74.62 23.01 28.49
CA LEU A 237 -74.81 24.46 28.46
C LEU A 237 -75.76 24.90 27.32
N VAL A 238 -75.61 24.33 26.12
CA VAL A 238 -76.49 24.59 24.97
C VAL A 238 -77.94 24.20 25.28
N ASN A 239 -78.17 23.03 25.87
CA ASN A 239 -79.51 22.58 26.26
C ASN A 239 -80.17 23.50 27.31
N LEU A 240 -79.39 23.96 28.31
CA LEU A 240 -79.87 24.94 29.29
C LEU A 240 -80.18 26.31 28.66
N GLY A 241 -79.39 26.74 27.68
CA GLY A 241 -79.65 27.93 26.88
C GLY A 241 -80.96 27.84 26.10
N MET A 242 -81.24 26.70 25.46
CA MET A 242 -82.51 26.45 24.78
C MET A 242 -83.71 26.49 25.74
N GLN A 243 -83.61 25.84 26.91
CA GLN A 243 -84.66 25.88 27.94
C GLN A 243 -84.92 27.30 28.46
N LYS A 244 -83.86 28.08 28.72
CA LYS A 244 -83.98 29.49 29.16
C LYS A 244 -84.70 30.35 28.12
N ASN A 245 -84.40 30.16 26.84
CA ASN A 245 -85.02 30.90 25.74
C ASN A 245 -86.51 30.56 25.58
N VAL A 246 -86.92 29.31 25.84
CA VAL A 246 -88.35 28.91 25.88
C VAL A 246 -89.06 29.52 27.08
N ALA A 247 -88.46 29.47 28.28
CA ALA A 247 -89.05 30.04 29.49
C ALA A 247 -89.24 31.57 29.42
N SER A 248 -88.33 32.28 28.75
CA SER A 248 -88.39 33.75 28.62
C SER A 248 -89.56 34.27 27.77
N GLY A 249 -90.30 33.42 27.07
CA GLY A 249 -91.41 33.81 26.20
C GLY A 249 -92.76 34.02 26.91
N MET A 250 -92.89 33.66 28.20
CA MET A 250 -94.20 33.43 28.84
C MET A 250 -94.63 34.42 29.95
N HIS A 251 -93.84 35.44 30.28
CA HIS A 251 -94.16 36.38 31.37
C HIS A 251 -94.05 37.86 30.98
N ALA A 252 -95.16 38.43 30.47
CA ALA A 252 -95.29 39.88 30.22
C ALA A 252 -96.77 40.37 30.27
N SER A 253 -97.36 40.48 31.46
CA SER A 253 -98.67 41.10 31.73
C SER A 253 -98.92 41.15 33.25
N THR A 254 -99.51 42.16 33.90
CA THR A 254 -99.81 43.58 33.61
C THR A 254 -100.02 44.27 34.97
N GLN A 255 -99.69 45.57 35.12
CA GLN A 255 -100.05 46.36 36.31
C GLN A 255 -100.69 47.71 35.94
N VAL A 256 -101.72 48.10 36.69
CA VAL A 256 -102.46 49.38 36.60
C VAL A 256 -102.82 49.81 38.03
N ALA A 257 -102.88 51.11 38.31
CA ALA A 257 -103.03 51.68 39.66
C ALA A 257 -104.13 52.76 39.76
N ALA A 258 -104.69 53.00 40.96
CA ALA A 258 -105.43 54.21 41.33
C ALA A 258 -105.68 54.35 42.86
N ASN A 259 -105.53 55.58 43.38
CA ASN A 259 -106.22 56.30 44.49
C ASN A 259 -106.54 55.61 45.86
N GLY A 260 -106.54 56.26 47.04
CA GLY A 260 -106.06 57.58 47.46
C GLY A 260 -107.12 58.63 47.89
N THR A 261 -107.25 58.95 49.20
CA THR A 261 -107.73 60.25 49.77
C THR A 261 -107.58 60.36 51.32
N LEU A 262 -107.64 61.58 51.88
CA LEU A 262 -107.58 61.94 53.32
C LEU A 262 -108.43 63.20 53.61
N SER A 263 -109.01 63.37 54.82
CA SER A 263 -109.31 64.70 55.44
C SER A 263 -109.74 64.63 56.94
N PRO A 264 -109.63 65.72 57.74
CA PRO A 264 -109.75 65.70 59.22
C PRO A 264 -110.71 66.76 59.84
N GLU A 265 -110.91 66.76 61.18
CA GLU A 265 -110.95 68.00 61.99
C GLU A 265 -110.80 67.78 63.53
N LYS A 266 -110.81 68.86 64.35
CA LYS A 266 -110.31 68.91 65.75
C LYS A 266 -111.37 69.35 66.79
N THR A 267 -111.16 68.99 68.07
CA THR A 267 -110.86 69.88 69.23
C THR A 267 -111.14 69.18 70.57
N ALA A 268 -110.12 68.74 71.32
CA ALA A 268 -110.28 68.18 72.69
C ALA A 268 -109.02 68.26 73.58
N ASP A 269 -108.05 69.08 73.20
CA ASP A 269 -106.61 68.74 73.28
C ASP A 269 -105.96 68.67 74.68
N LYS A 270 -106.65 68.98 75.79
CA LYS A 270 -106.02 69.05 77.13
C LYS A 270 -106.43 67.94 78.11
N THR A 271 -107.70 67.56 78.17
CA THR A 271 -108.11 66.33 78.90
C THR A 271 -107.93 65.08 78.06
N ARG A 272 -107.96 65.21 76.73
CA ARG A 272 -107.67 64.12 75.79
C ARG A 272 -106.19 63.75 75.78
N GLY A 273 -105.28 64.73 75.69
CA GLY A 273 -103.83 64.49 75.68
C GLY A 273 -103.29 63.76 76.92
N LEU A 274 -103.82 64.04 78.12
CA LEU A 274 -103.44 63.28 79.33
C LEU A 274 -103.92 61.82 79.32
N ARG A 275 -105.02 61.52 78.61
CA ARG A 275 -105.46 60.15 78.38
C ARG A 275 -104.61 59.47 77.31
N GLU A 276 -104.38 60.14 76.17
CA GLU A 276 -103.55 59.62 75.08
C GLU A 276 -102.10 59.35 75.53
N ILE A 277 -101.53 60.18 76.42
CA ILE A 277 -100.22 59.91 77.06
C ILE A 277 -100.28 58.66 77.95
N LYS A 278 -101.35 58.47 78.75
CA LYS A 278 -101.49 57.28 79.60
C LYS A 278 -101.66 56.01 78.74
N ASP A 279 -102.53 56.06 77.75
CA ASP A 279 -102.84 54.94 76.88
C ASP A 279 -101.60 54.56 76.05
N SER A 280 -100.81 55.56 75.59
CA SER A 280 -99.51 55.36 74.93
C SER A 280 -98.43 54.79 75.87
N ILE A 281 -98.44 55.13 77.16
CA ILE A 281 -97.53 54.51 78.15
C ILE A 281 -97.89 53.04 78.37
N GLU A 282 -99.17 52.69 78.44
CA GLU A 282 -99.60 51.29 78.58
C GLU A 282 -99.35 50.48 77.29
N GLU A 283 -99.55 51.08 76.11
CA GLU A 283 -99.20 50.49 74.81
C GLU A 283 -97.68 50.24 74.69
N ALA A 284 -96.85 51.24 75.04
CA ALA A 284 -95.39 51.10 75.06
C ALA A 284 -94.94 50.03 76.07
N LYS A 285 -95.66 49.88 77.19
CA LYS A 285 -95.42 48.81 78.17
C LYS A 285 -95.80 47.44 77.62
N THR A 286 -96.95 47.28 76.95
CA THR A 286 -97.30 45.99 76.30
C THR A 286 -96.32 45.63 75.19
N VAL A 287 -95.87 46.60 74.38
CA VAL A 287 -94.84 46.38 73.36
C VAL A 287 -93.49 46.01 73.99
N ALA A 288 -93.14 46.56 75.15
CA ALA A 288 -91.94 46.17 75.89
C ALA A 288 -92.06 44.75 76.51
N GLU A 289 -93.24 44.36 76.99
CA GLU A 289 -93.53 43.01 77.50
C GLU A 289 -93.48 41.96 76.38
N ASP A 290 -94.08 42.23 75.21
CA ASP A 290 -93.98 41.37 74.02
C ASP A 290 -92.53 41.29 73.50
N ARG A 291 -91.80 42.42 73.45
CA ARG A 291 -90.40 42.44 73.00
C ARG A 291 -89.46 41.70 73.98
N LEU A 292 -89.75 41.73 75.27
CA LEU A 292 -89.07 40.92 76.28
C LEU A 292 -89.30 39.42 76.01
N LYS A 293 -90.53 39.04 75.65
CA LYS A 293 -90.90 37.65 75.33
C LYS A 293 -90.21 37.16 74.05
N GLU A 294 -90.22 37.96 72.97
CA GLU A 294 -89.48 37.63 71.73
C GLU A 294 -87.99 37.38 72.01
N LEU A 295 -87.37 38.18 72.88
CA LEU A 295 -85.98 38.00 73.30
C LEU A 295 -85.76 36.74 74.15
N GLN A 296 -86.72 36.35 75.00
CA GLN A 296 -86.67 35.09 75.76
C GLN A 296 -86.82 33.86 74.85
N ASP A 297 -87.77 33.89 73.90
CA ASP A 297 -87.98 32.82 72.94
C ASP A 297 -86.75 32.66 72.02
N ALA A 298 -86.17 33.78 71.54
CA ALA A 298 -84.92 33.77 70.77
C ALA A 298 -83.71 33.26 71.58
N LEU A 299 -83.64 33.54 72.89
CA LEU A 299 -82.59 33.01 73.77
C LEU A 299 -82.75 31.49 73.96
N GLN A 300 -83.98 30.98 74.09
CA GLN A 300 -84.24 29.53 74.12
C GLN A 300 -83.83 28.83 72.82
N GLN A 301 -84.12 29.42 71.66
CA GLN A 301 -83.69 28.85 70.37
C GLN A 301 -82.15 28.83 70.24
N ASN A 302 -81.45 29.89 70.66
CA ASN A 302 -79.99 29.90 70.70
C ASN A 302 -79.42 28.83 71.65
N LEU A 303 -80.09 28.55 72.78
CA LEU A 303 -79.70 27.47 73.69
C LEU A 303 -79.86 26.08 73.04
N ILE A 304 -80.93 25.88 72.27
CA ILE A 304 -81.17 24.64 71.50
C ILE A 304 -80.09 24.45 70.43
N TYR A 305 -79.80 25.49 69.61
CA TYR A 305 -78.75 25.42 68.59
C TYR A 305 -77.36 25.22 69.19
N SER A 306 -77.04 25.89 70.31
CA SER A 306 -75.79 25.69 71.05
C SER A 306 -75.63 24.23 71.50
N LYS A 307 -76.72 23.60 71.99
CA LYS A 307 -76.70 22.18 72.35
C LYS A 307 -76.51 21.28 71.11
N GLN A 308 -77.24 21.51 70.02
CA GLN A 308 -77.08 20.72 68.79
C GLN A 308 -75.64 20.80 68.22
N LEU A 309 -75.02 21.98 68.27
CA LEU A 309 -73.62 22.16 67.89
C LEU A 309 -72.67 21.44 68.84
N GLN A 310 -72.96 21.41 70.15
CA GLN A 310 -72.16 20.65 71.12
C GLN A 310 -72.28 19.14 70.94
N ASP A 311 -73.48 18.64 70.66
CA ASP A 311 -73.75 17.22 70.39
C ASP A 311 -73.01 16.78 69.10
N LEU A 312 -73.12 17.54 68.00
CA LEU A 312 -72.34 17.31 66.77
C LEU A 312 -70.82 17.41 66.97
N GLN A 313 -70.35 18.34 67.82
CA GLN A 313 -68.92 18.44 68.16
C GLN A 313 -68.44 17.23 68.97
N ASN A 314 -69.32 16.57 69.73
CA ASN A 314 -68.98 15.36 70.46
C ASN A 314 -68.96 14.14 69.53
N GLU A 315 -69.91 14.03 68.59
CA GLU A 315 -69.91 12.99 67.54
C GLU A 315 -68.65 13.08 66.65
N LEU A 316 -68.24 14.28 66.24
CA LEU A 316 -67.02 14.49 65.44
C LEU A 316 -65.72 14.24 66.22
N LYS A 317 -65.78 14.20 67.56
CA LYS A 317 -64.63 13.87 68.44
C LYS A 317 -64.57 12.39 68.81
N ASP A 318 -65.58 11.58 68.50
CA ASP A 318 -65.46 10.13 68.64
C ASP A 318 -64.80 9.56 67.38
N ASP A 319 -63.49 9.27 67.48
CA ASP A 319 -62.73 8.62 66.41
C ASP A 319 -63.40 7.33 65.90
N LYS A 320 -64.18 6.62 66.74
CA LYS A 320 -64.94 5.44 66.29
C LYS A 320 -66.10 5.80 65.39
N PHE A 321 -66.78 6.93 65.61
CA PHE A 321 -67.83 7.41 64.73
C PHE A 321 -67.23 7.87 63.39
N VAL A 322 -66.07 8.55 63.42
CA VAL A 322 -65.32 8.90 62.20
C VAL A 322 -64.88 7.66 61.43
N GLN A 323 -64.30 6.66 62.10
CA GLN A 323 -63.83 5.42 61.46
C GLN A 323 -64.94 4.48 60.97
N SER A 324 -66.12 4.50 61.62
CA SER A 324 -67.30 3.76 61.16
C SER A 324 -68.18 4.53 60.16
N SER A 325 -67.82 5.78 59.85
CA SER A 325 -68.48 6.56 58.80
C SER A 325 -68.28 5.91 57.43
N ARG A 326 -69.37 5.76 56.67
CA ARG A 326 -69.39 5.13 55.33
C ARG A 326 -68.37 5.71 54.35
N LEU A 327 -68.00 6.99 54.51
CA LEU A 327 -66.98 7.64 53.67
C LEU A 327 -65.56 7.19 54.05
N TYR A 328 -65.29 7.02 55.35
CA TYR A 328 -64.01 6.52 55.84
C TYR A 328 -63.82 5.04 55.51
N THR A 329 -64.86 4.21 55.68
CA THR A 329 -64.79 2.79 55.33
C THR A 329 -64.52 2.61 53.83
N LEU A 330 -65.24 3.33 52.96
CA LEU A 330 -65.01 3.27 51.51
C LEU A 330 -63.57 3.64 51.11
N LEU A 331 -63.02 4.71 51.72
CA LEU A 331 -61.64 5.13 51.46
C LEU A 331 -60.61 4.11 52.00
N SER A 332 -60.88 3.52 53.17
CA SER A 332 -60.09 2.43 53.75
C SER A 332 -60.10 1.19 52.85
N ASP A 333 -61.26 0.79 52.32
CA ASP A 333 -61.41 -0.37 51.44
C ASP A 333 -60.64 -0.16 50.12
N GLN A 334 -60.71 1.04 49.54
CA GLN A 334 -59.89 1.42 48.38
C GLN A 334 -58.39 1.38 48.69
N LEU A 335 -57.97 1.90 49.85
CA LEU A 335 -56.56 1.87 50.26
C LEU A 335 -56.06 0.44 50.52
N GLN A 336 -56.90 -0.47 51.02
CA GLN A 336 -56.57 -1.89 51.14
C GLN A 336 -56.47 -2.57 49.77
N HIS A 337 -57.35 -2.26 48.83
CA HIS A 337 -57.28 -2.78 47.45
C HIS A 337 -55.96 -2.39 46.78
N TRP A 338 -55.58 -1.11 46.79
CA TRP A 338 -54.33 -0.65 46.17
C TRP A 338 -53.08 -1.25 46.83
N ASN A 339 -53.08 -1.42 48.16
CA ASN A 339 -51.99 -2.12 48.86
C ASN A 339 -51.90 -3.61 48.47
N ALA A 340 -53.03 -4.29 48.28
CA ALA A 340 -53.06 -5.69 47.85
C ALA A 340 -52.59 -5.86 46.38
N GLU A 341 -52.84 -4.87 45.53
CA GLU A 341 -52.38 -4.86 44.14
C GLU A 341 -50.89 -4.53 44.03
N LEU A 342 -50.40 -3.54 44.79
CA LEU A 342 -48.97 -3.25 44.95
C LEU A 342 -48.19 -4.48 45.44
N GLY A 343 -48.77 -5.24 46.38
CA GLY A 343 -48.20 -6.51 46.83
C GLY A 343 -48.06 -7.57 45.72
N GLN A 344 -49.03 -7.64 44.80
CA GLN A 344 -49.00 -8.55 43.65
C GLN A 344 -47.96 -8.11 42.61
N TYR A 345 -47.89 -6.81 42.28
CA TYR A 345 -46.85 -6.28 41.38
C TYR A 345 -45.45 -6.47 41.93
N LYS A 346 -45.27 -6.32 43.25
CA LYS A 346 -43.99 -6.63 43.90
C LYS A 346 -43.64 -8.12 43.77
N ALA A 347 -44.55 -9.02 44.10
CA ALA A 347 -44.31 -10.46 43.97
C ALA A 347 -43.98 -10.89 42.52
N LEU A 348 -44.66 -10.30 41.52
CA LEU A 348 -44.35 -10.50 40.11
C LEU A 348 -42.92 -10.02 39.78
N THR A 349 -42.54 -8.84 40.26
CA THR A 349 -41.20 -8.27 40.06
C THR A 349 -40.12 -9.14 40.70
N ASP A 350 -40.33 -9.61 41.93
CA ASP A 350 -39.42 -10.52 42.63
C ASP A 350 -39.25 -11.84 41.84
N THR A 351 -40.33 -12.41 41.27
CA THR A 351 -40.23 -13.61 40.41
C THR A 351 -39.50 -13.37 39.09
N LEU A 352 -39.75 -12.24 38.41
CA LEU A 352 -39.04 -11.88 37.18
C LEU A 352 -37.55 -11.63 37.44
N GLN A 353 -37.19 -11.14 38.64
CA GLN A 353 -35.81 -10.99 39.07
C GLN A 353 -35.13 -12.34 39.34
N THR A 354 -35.82 -13.33 39.94
CA THR A 354 -35.27 -14.68 40.07
C THR A 354 -35.12 -15.38 38.72
N ASP A 355 -36.09 -15.25 37.82
CA ASP A 355 -36.02 -15.85 36.48
C ASP A 355 -34.89 -15.24 35.64
N ARG A 356 -34.68 -13.91 35.73
CA ARG A 356 -33.53 -13.24 35.11
C ARG A 356 -32.20 -13.79 35.63
N LEU A 357 -32.08 -14.07 36.92
CA LEU A 357 -30.86 -14.66 37.51
C LEU A 357 -30.65 -16.11 37.02
N LEU A 358 -31.71 -16.91 36.90
CA LEU A 358 -31.66 -18.26 36.35
C LEU A 358 -31.22 -18.25 34.88
N VAL A 359 -31.82 -17.42 34.03
CA VAL A 359 -31.47 -17.29 32.60
C VAL A 359 -30.04 -16.78 32.41
N MET A 360 -29.56 -15.86 33.25
CA MET A 360 -28.16 -15.43 33.21
C MET A 360 -27.20 -16.56 33.59
N ARG A 361 -27.56 -17.39 34.58
CA ARG A 361 -26.75 -18.54 34.98
C ARG A 361 -26.78 -19.67 33.94
N GLU A 362 -27.92 -19.89 33.28
CA GLU A 362 -28.05 -20.83 32.17
C GLU A 362 -27.15 -20.43 31.00
N LYS A 363 -27.16 -19.14 30.61
CA LYS A 363 -26.24 -18.61 29.57
C LYS A 363 -24.77 -18.78 29.93
N GLU A 364 -24.40 -18.55 31.19
CA GLU A 364 -23.03 -18.80 31.68
C GLU A 364 -22.63 -20.28 31.57
N LEU A 365 -23.55 -21.21 31.85
CA LEU A 365 -23.33 -22.65 31.71
C LEU A 365 -23.25 -23.09 30.25
N ASN A 366 -24.08 -22.53 29.36
CA ASN A 366 -24.05 -22.83 27.93
C ASN A 366 -22.75 -22.33 27.28
N LEU A 367 -22.31 -21.10 27.56
CA LEU A 367 -21.00 -20.60 27.10
C LEU A 367 -19.84 -21.46 27.62
N LYS A 368 -19.95 -22.01 28.84
CA LYS A 368 -18.96 -22.95 29.38
C LYS A 368 -18.99 -24.30 28.66
N ALA A 369 -20.17 -24.83 28.33
CA ALA A 369 -20.31 -26.03 27.52
C ALA A 369 -19.71 -25.84 26.11
N GLU A 370 -20.07 -24.76 25.42
CA GLU A 370 -19.52 -24.38 24.10
C GLU A 370 -17.98 -24.25 24.15
N SER A 371 -17.42 -23.62 25.20
CA SER A 371 -15.97 -23.52 25.38
C SER A 371 -15.29 -24.88 25.64
N ALA A 372 -15.95 -25.79 26.37
CA ALA A 372 -15.44 -27.12 26.65
C ALA A 372 -15.54 -28.06 25.44
N ASP A 373 -16.56 -27.88 24.59
CA ASP A 373 -16.72 -28.58 23.32
C ASP A 373 -15.73 -28.07 22.27
N ALA A 374 -15.49 -26.75 22.22
CA ALA A 374 -14.42 -26.17 21.39
C ALA A 374 -13.04 -26.70 21.82
N ALA A 375 -12.75 -26.73 23.12
CA ALA A 375 -11.52 -27.33 23.64
C ALA A 375 -11.39 -28.82 23.28
N ARG A 376 -12.48 -29.60 23.39
CA ARG A 376 -12.49 -31.01 22.99
C ARG A 376 -12.19 -31.18 21.50
N ASN A 377 -12.84 -30.41 20.63
CA ASN A 377 -12.56 -30.42 19.19
C ASN A 377 -11.08 -30.10 18.86
N THR A 378 -10.42 -29.22 19.64
CA THR A 378 -8.98 -28.98 19.47
C THR A 378 -8.10 -30.12 19.94
N ILE A 379 -8.53 -30.89 20.95
CA ILE A 379 -7.86 -32.11 21.41
C ILE A 379 -8.07 -33.23 20.39
N ASP A 380 -9.30 -33.49 19.95
CA ASP A 380 -9.62 -34.53 18.95
C ASP A 380 -8.86 -34.30 17.62
N ASN A 381 -8.65 -33.03 17.23
CA ASN A 381 -7.83 -32.64 16.07
C ASN A 381 -6.31 -32.76 16.32
N ALA A 382 -5.86 -32.67 17.57
CA ALA A 382 -4.46 -32.96 17.93
C ALA A 382 -4.20 -34.47 17.98
N ASP A 383 -5.10 -35.25 18.59
CA ASP A 383 -5.00 -36.70 18.72
C ASP A 383 -5.07 -37.38 17.34
N SER A 384 -6.00 -36.98 16.46
CA SER A 384 -6.02 -37.50 15.08
C SER A 384 -4.79 -37.10 14.24
N ARG A 385 -4.14 -35.97 14.55
CA ARG A 385 -2.82 -35.64 13.98
C ARG A 385 -1.70 -36.50 14.58
N ILE A 386 -1.78 -36.86 15.86
CA ILE A 386 -0.85 -37.80 16.50
C ILE A 386 -1.00 -39.18 15.87
N GLU A 387 -2.21 -39.71 15.70
CA GLU A 387 -2.48 -40.98 15.01
C GLU A 387 -1.91 -40.97 13.57
N GLU A 388 -2.08 -39.87 12.81
CA GLU A 388 -1.49 -39.75 11.47
C GLU A 388 0.05 -39.79 11.51
N LEU A 389 0.67 -39.08 12.46
CA LEU A 389 2.14 -39.05 12.61
C LEU A 389 2.69 -40.39 13.12
N GLU A 390 1.98 -41.10 13.99
CA GLU A 390 2.31 -42.46 14.41
C GLU A 390 2.22 -43.45 13.25
N LEU A 391 1.18 -43.35 12.40
CA LEU A 391 1.04 -44.17 11.19
C LEU A 391 2.17 -43.88 10.19
N GLN A 392 2.54 -42.61 9.99
CA GLN A 392 3.69 -42.22 9.16
C GLN A 392 5.02 -42.74 9.73
N LEU A 393 5.22 -42.64 11.05
CA LEU A 393 6.40 -43.19 11.73
C LEU A 393 6.47 -44.72 11.58
N GLN A 394 5.36 -45.43 11.77
CA GLN A 394 5.28 -46.87 11.61
C GLN A 394 5.56 -47.31 10.17
N LYS A 395 5.06 -46.56 9.17
CA LYS A 395 5.40 -46.74 7.75
C LYS A 395 6.90 -46.54 7.50
N CYS A 396 7.51 -45.48 8.04
CA CYS A 396 8.95 -45.24 7.94
C CYS A 396 9.77 -46.36 8.62
N ILE A 397 9.31 -46.92 9.74
CA ILE A 397 9.95 -48.07 10.40
C ILE A 397 9.88 -49.31 9.51
N ILE A 398 8.73 -49.59 8.88
CA ILE A 398 8.59 -50.69 7.93
C ILE A 398 9.54 -50.49 6.75
N GLU A 399 9.55 -49.32 6.11
CA GLU A 399 10.45 -48.99 5.00
C GLU A 399 11.93 -49.10 5.37
N LYS A 400 12.32 -48.66 6.58
CA LYS A 400 13.68 -48.81 7.11
C LYS A 400 14.07 -50.28 7.32
N ASN A 401 13.15 -51.10 7.83
CA ASN A 401 13.39 -52.53 8.03
C ASN A 401 13.45 -53.28 6.68
N ASP A 402 12.62 -52.90 5.71
CA ASP A 402 12.64 -53.39 4.34
C ASP A 402 13.96 -53.09 3.62
N LEU A 403 14.55 -51.91 3.86
CA LEU A 403 15.86 -51.53 3.35
C LEU A 403 17.00 -52.25 4.09
N GLU A 404 16.86 -52.48 5.40
CA GLU A 404 17.81 -53.24 6.20
C GLU A 404 17.85 -54.73 5.79
N ILE A 405 16.69 -55.32 5.48
CA ILE A 405 16.59 -56.67 4.88
C ILE A 405 17.27 -56.68 3.50
N LYS A 406 16.97 -55.74 2.61
CA LYS A 406 17.61 -55.67 1.27
C LYS A 406 19.12 -55.42 1.33
N MET A 407 19.60 -54.72 2.37
CA MET A 407 21.02 -54.53 2.64
C MET A 407 21.68 -55.83 3.12
N GLU A 408 21.04 -56.57 4.03
CA GLU A 408 21.52 -57.87 4.50
C GLU A 408 21.48 -58.94 3.39
N GLU A 409 20.43 -58.95 2.54
CA GLU A 409 20.35 -59.77 1.33
C GLU A 409 21.53 -59.46 0.39
N ALA A 410 21.81 -58.17 0.11
CA ALA A 410 22.96 -57.77 -0.69
C ALA A 410 24.32 -58.13 -0.04
N MET A 411 24.41 -58.12 1.29
CA MET A 411 25.59 -58.56 2.05
C MET A 411 25.77 -60.10 2.02
N GLN A 412 24.68 -60.86 1.93
CA GLN A 412 24.72 -62.32 1.78
C GLN A 412 24.97 -62.76 0.33
N ASP A 413 24.47 -62.04 -0.67
CA ASP A 413 24.86 -62.20 -2.08
C ASP A 413 26.35 -61.85 -2.31
N ALA A 414 26.89 -60.90 -1.54
CA ALA A 414 28.35 -60.65 -1.49
C ALA A 414 29.17 -61.81 -0.84
N GLY A 415 28.50 -62.88 -0.40
CA GLY A 415 29.00 -63.83 0.60
C GLY A 415 29.69 -65.11 0.12
N LYS A 416 29.88 -65.36 -1.19
CA LYS A 416 30.57 -66.58 -1.68
C LYS A 416 31.71 -66.34 -2.67
N ASN A 417 32.89 -66.10 -2.08
CA ASN A 417 34.25 -66.24 -2.65
C ASN A 417 34.68 -65.30 -3.80
N ASP A 418 33.90 -65.13 -4.86
CA ASP A 418 34.42 -64.47 -6.09
C ASP A 418 34.71 -62.98 -5.90
N ILE A 419 33.83 -62.21 -5.26
CA ILE A 419 34.02 -60.76 -5.05
C ILE A 419 35.34 -60.43 -4.32
N LYS A 420 35.79 -61.30 -3.39
CA LYS A 420 37.07 -61.13 -2.67
C LYS A 420 38.29 -61.51 -3.52
N ALA A 421 38.10 -62.32 -4.56
CA ALA A 421 39.10 -62.55 -5.60
C ALA A 421 39.11 -61.39 -6.61
N GLU A 422 37.93 -60.93 -7.06
CA GLU A 422 37.78 -59.80 -7.99
C GLU A 422 38.35 -58.49 -7.42
N PHE A 423 38.04 -58.12 -6.18
CA PHE A 423 38.68 -56.95 -5.54
C PHE A 423 40.21 -57.09 -5.46
N ARG A 424 40.74 -58.30 -5.29
CA ARG A 424 42.20 -58.55 -5.30
C ARG A 424 42.77 -58.41 -6.71
N VAL A 425 42.06 -58.87 -7.74
CA VAL A 425 42.43 -58.71 -9.15
C VAL A 425 42.35 -57.24 -9.57
N MET A 426 41.28 -56.52 -9.22
CA MET A 426 41.11 -55.09 -9.47
C MET A 426 42.16 -54.25 -8.74
N ALA A 427 42.45 -54.52 -7.47
CA ALA A 427 43.54 -53.84 -6.76
C ALA A 427 44.92 -54.14 -7.37
N SER A 428 45.15 -55.36 -7.87
CA SER A 428 46.39 -55.72 -8.58
C SER A 428 46.49 -55.05 -9.95
N ALA A 429 45.38 -54.91 -10.67
CA ALA A 429 45.29 -54.22 -11.95
C ALA A 429 45.52 -52.70 -11.77
N LEU A 430 44.82 -52.07 -10.81
CA LEU A 430 44.97 -50.67 -10.47
C LEU A 430 46.41 -50.35 -10.01
N SER A 431 47.00 -51.20 -9.17
CA SER A 431 48.41 -51.09 -8.77
C SER A 431 49.38 -51.18 -9.95
N LYS A 432 49.09 -52.07 -10.92
CA LYS A 432 49.87 -52.20 -12.15
C LYS A 432 49.71 -51.02 -13.11
N GLU A 433 48.50 -50.47 -13.24
CA GLU A 433 48.26 -49.25 -14.02
C GLU A 433 48.88 -48.02 -13.35
N MET A 434 48.82 -47.92 -12.02
CA MET A 434 49.52 -46.87 -11.26
C MET A 434 51.03 -46.95 -11.49
N GLY A 435 51.64 -48.13 -11.38
CA GLY A 435 53.08 -48.31 -11.70
C GLY A 435 53.42 -48.05 -13.17
N MET A 436 52.51 -48.34 -14.11
CA MET A 436 52.66 -47.95 -15.52
C MET A 436 52.57 -46.43 -15.71
N MET A 437 51.68 -45.76 -14.98
CA MET A 437 51.50 -44.30 -15.02
C MET A 437 52.67 -43.57 -14.36
N GLU A 438 53.21 -44.09 -13.25
CA GLU A 438 54.45 -43.63 -12.63
C GLU A 438 55.66 -43.82 -13.57
N ALA A 439 55.74 -44.96 -14.27
CA ALA A 439 56.79 -45.19 -15.26
C ALA A 439 56.66 -44.27 -16.50
N GLN A 440 55.43 -43.98 -16.95
CA GLN A 440 55.18 -42.96 -17.98
C GLN A 440 55.59 -41.56 -17.48
N LEU A 441 55.15 -41.16 -16.28
CA LEU A 441 55.47 -39.87 -15.68
C LEU A 441 56.98 -39.70 -15.46
N SER A 442 57.69 -40.77 -15.10
CA SER A 442 59.15 -40.80 -15.00
C SER A 442 59.81 -40.57 -16.36
N ARG A 443 59.35 -41.23 -17.43
CA ARG A 443 59.83 -40.98 -18.81
C ARG A 443 59.52 -39.56 -19.28
N TRP A 444 58.31 -39.05 -19.06
CA TRP A 444 57.96 -37.67 -19.39
C TRP A 444 58.87 -36.67 -18.65
N LYS A 445 59.21 -36.96 -17.39
CA LYS A 445 60.17 -36.18 -16.60
C LYS A 445 61.58 -36.26 -17.20
N GLU A 446 62.07 -37.44 -17.55
CA GLU A 446 63.38 -37.64 -18.21
C GLU A 446 63.47 -36.88 -19.53
N THR A 447 62.50 -37.07 -20.44
CA THR A 447 62.42 -36.34 -21.73
C THR A 447 62.31 -34.82 -21.53
N ALA A 448 61.63 -34.36 -20.48
CA ALA A 448 61.60 -32.92 -20.15
C ALA A 448 62.97 -32.38 -19.69
N HIS A 449 63.74 -33.16 -18.92
CA HIS A 449 65.11 -32.76 -18.53
C HIS A 449 66.06 -32.77 -19.74
N GLU A 450 65.94 -33.75 -20.63
CA GLU A 450 66.68 -33.81 -21.90
C GLU A 450 66.35 -32.61 -22.80
N ALA A 451 65.07 -32.26 -22.95
CA ALA A 451 64.62 -31.07 -23.69
C ALA A 451 65.13 -29.75 -23.08
N ILE A 452 65.25 -29.66 -21.76
CA ILE A 452 65.87 -28.51 -21.07
C ILE A 452 67.38 -28.45 -21.34
N SER A 453 68.08 -29.60 -21.32
CA SER A 453 69.51 -29.66 -21.67
C SER A 453 69.76 -29.22 -23.10
N LEU A 454 68.98 -29.74 -24.06
CA LEU A 454 69.06 -29.34 -25.48
C LEU A 454 68.69 -27.87 -25.70
N ARG A 455 67.78 -27.30 -24.89
CA ARG A 455 67.48 -25.86 -24.91
C ARG A 455 68.70 -25.04 -24.46
N HIS A 456 69.36 -25.41 -23.36
CA HIS A 456 70.55 -24.71 -22.90
C HIS A 456 71.72 -24.83 -23.89
N GLU A 457 71.90 -25.98 -24.53
CA GLU A 457 72.86 -26.14 -25.61
C GLU A 457 72.50 -25.26 -26.83
N THR A 458 71.23 -25.17 -27.20
CA THR A 458 70.74 -24.28 -28.25
C THR A 458 70.96 -22.80 -27.91
N GLU A 459 70.77 -22.41 -26.65
CA GLU A 459 71.01 -21.04 -26.15
C GLU A 459 72.51 -20.70 -26.14
N SER A 460 73.37 -21.65 -25.76
CA SER A 460 74.83 -21.54 -25.86
C SER A 460 75.30 -21.41 -27.32
N LEU A 461 74.81 -22.27 -28.22
CA LEU A 461 75.09 -22.18 -29.66
C LEU A 461 74.59 -20.86 -30.25
N LYS A 462 73.44 -20.34 -29.81
CA LYS A 462 72.91 -19.03 -30.22
C LYS A 462 73.79 -17.87 -29.75
N ALA A 463 74.35 -17.94 -28.54
CA ALA A 463 75.32 -16.97 -28.05
C ALA A 463 76.62 -17.01 -28.88
N LEU A 464 77.13 -18.21 -29.18
CA LEU A 464 78.28 -18.39 -30.06
C LEU A 464 78.03 -17.87 -31.49
N LEU A 465 76.81 -18.06 -32.02
CA LEU A 465 76.39 -17.53 -33.32
C LEU A 465 76.30 -16.00 -33.30
N SER A 466 75.80 -15.41 -32.20
CA SER A 466 75.85 -13.96 -31.97
C SER A 466 77.29 -13.44 -31.98
N ASP A 467 78.20 -14.05 -31.24
CA ASP A 467 79.61 -13.64 -31.23
C ASP A 467 80.31 -13.83 -32.57
N LYS A 468 79.95 -14.87 -33.33
CA LYS A 468 80.44 -15.05 -34.71
C LYS A 468 79.83 -14.03 -35.68
N THR A 469 78.58 -13.60 -35.47
CA THR A 469 77.97 -12.50 -36.23
C THR A 469 78.63 -11.17 -35.89
N ASN A 470 78.96 -10.93 -34.62
CA ASN A 470 79.71 -9.75 -34.15
C ASN A 470 81.18 -9.77 -34.62
N GLN A 471 81.78 -10.96 -34.78
CA GLN A 471 83.10 -11.11 -35.39
C GLN A 471 83.04 -10.89 -36.91
N GLN A 472 82.03 -11.43 -37.61
CA GLN A 472 81.79 -11.17 -39.03
C GLN A 472 81.54 -9.68 -39.27
N LYS A 473 80.79 -9.00 -38.41
CA LYS A 473 80.55 -7.56 -38.52
C LYS A 473 81.85 -6.77 -38.35
N ARG A 474 82.64 -7.04 -37.30
CA ARG A 474 83.97 -6.42 -37.13
C ARG A 474 84.89 -6.68 -38.32
N LEU A 475 84.93 -7.90 -38.85
CA LEU A 475 85.68 -8.23 -40.07
C LEU A 475 85.12 -7.53 -41.31
N ALA A 476 83.82 -7.25 -41.39
CA ALA A 476 83.21 -6.50 -42.47
C ALA A 476 83.48 -4.99 -42.36
N ASP A 477 83.52 -4.46 -41.14
CA ASP A 477 83.92 -3.08 -40.83
C ASP A 477 85.42 -2.89 -41.13
N GLU A 478 86.30 -3.81 -40.70
CA GLU A 478 87.72 -3.89 -41.09
C GLU A 478 87.88 -4.03 -42.62
N CYS A 479 87.07 -4.87 -43.28
CA CYS A 479 87.05 -4.94 -44.75
C CYS A 479 86.58 -3.63 -45.39
N ALA A 480 85.68 -2.87 -44.75
CA ALA A 480 85.22 -1.58 -45.25
C ALA A 480 86.31 -0.52 -45.12
N GLU A 481 87.05 -0.49 -44.01
CA GLU A 481 88.26 0.34 -43.84
C GLU A 481 89.34 -0.04 -44.85
N GLN A 482 89.63 -1.34 -45.02
CA GLN A 482 90.53 -1.83 -46.07
C GLN A 482 90.01 -1.52 -47.48
N ILE A 483 88.70 -1.44 -47.73
CA ILE A 483 88.14 -0.99 -49.01
C ILE A 483 88.26 0.53 -49.20
N VAL A 484 88.26 1.33 -48.14
CA VAL A 484 88.59 2.77 -48.19
C VAL A 484 90.09 2.97 -48.46
N GLU A 485 90.96 2.18 -47.83
CA GLU A 485 92.40 2.18 -48.06
C GLU A 485 92.75 1.64 -49.47
N ILE A 486 92.11 0.56 -49.92
CA ILE A 486 92.22 0.07 -51.30
C ILE A 486 91.61 1.07 -52.30
N LYS A 487 90.62 1.90 -51.92
CA LYS A 487 90.15 3.01 -52.76
C LYS A 487 91.20 4.12 -52.87
N SER A 488 91.88 4.50 -51.79
CA SER A 488 92.96 5.50 -51.87
C SER A 488 94.18 4.96 -52.66
N LEU A 489 94.48 3.67 -52.54
CA LEU A 489 95.53 2.99 -53.33
C LEU A 489 95.13 2.74 -54.80
N LYS A 490 93.84 2.53 -55.11
CA LYS A 490 93.33 2.46 -56.50
C LYS A 490 93.30 3.81 -57.22
N VAL A 491 93.44 4.93 -56.50
CA VAL A 491 93.70 6.25 -57.12
C VAL A 491 95.16 6.40 -57.55
N SER A 492 96.11 5.65 -56.96
CA SER A 492 97.54 5.75 -57.28
C SER A 492 98.09 4.64 -58.20
N HIS A 493 97.46 3.47 -58.27
CA HIS A 493 97.87 2.38 -59.18
C HIS A 493 96.70 1.84 -60.01
N GLY A 494 96.84 1.84 -61.35
CA GLY A 494 95.78 1.47 -62.28
C GLY A 494 96.12 0.31 -63.23
N LYS A 495 95.06 -0.31 -63.78
CA LYS A 495 94.99 -1.38 -64.80
C LYS A 495 95.39 -2.82 -64.38
N VAL A 496 94.80 -3.76 -65.13
CA VAL A 496 95.01 -5.24 -65.13
C VAL A 496 94.38 -5.92 -63.89
N MET A 497 93.54 -6.98 -63.96
CA MET A 497 93.04 -7.91 -65.02
C MET A 497 91.52 -8.16 -64.77
N GLN A 498 90.68 -8.99 -65.43
CA GLN A 498 90.70 -9.96 -66.56
C GLN A 498 89.26 -9.96 -67.18
N LYS A 499 88.99 -10.08 -68.50
CA LYS A 499 88.67 -11.29 -69.33
C LYS A 499 87.88 -12.42 -68.60
N VAL A 500 86.91 -13.13 -69.20
CA VAL A 500 86.93 -14.04 -70.38
C VAL A 500 85.49 -14.29 -70.95
N GLY A 501 85.34 -14.87 -72.14
CA GLY A 501 84.12 -15.56 -72.67
C GLY A 501 84.44 -16.44 -73.90
N VAL A 502 83.53 -17.31 -74.43
CA VAL A 502 83.51 -17.94 -75.81
C VAL A 502 82.39 -19.05 -76.00
N GLU A 503 81.97 -19.28 -77.26
CA GLU A 503 81.17 -20.33 -77.99
C GLU A 503 80.46 -21.53 -77.27
N VAL A 504 79.21 -21.99 -77.56
CA VAL A 504 78.46 -22.48 -78.79
C VAL A 504 78.81 -23.94 -79.20
N ILE A 505 77.89 -24.93 -79.33
CA ILE A 505 77.11 -25.42 -80.53
C ILE A 505 76.00 -26.42 -80.10
N GLY A 506 74.79 -26.48 -80.72
CA GLY A 506 73.87 -27.63 -80.50
C GLY A 506 72.45 -27.56 -81.14
N LEU A 507 71.77 -28.71 -81.30
CA LEU A 507 70.49 -28.82 -82.06
C LEU A 507 69.19 -28.57 -81.25
N GLY A 508 69.25 -28.56 -79.91
CA GLY A 508 68.07 -28.75 -79.06
C GLY A 508 67.06 -27.59 -78.98
N ALA A 509 67.49 -26.35 -79.29
CA ALA A 509 66.72 -25.13 -78.95
C ALA A 509 65.28 -25.09 -79.50
N LEU A 510 65.04 -25.62 -80.71
CA LEU A 510 63.74 -25.48 -81.38
C LEU A 510 62.64 -26.34 -80.71
N LYS A 511 62.95 -27.57 -80.30
CA LYS A 511 62.03 -28.47 -79.58
C LYS A 511 61.63 -27.88 -78.23
N LEU A 512 62.62 -27.33 -77.53
CA LEU A 512 62.47 -26.72 -76.20
C LEU A 512 61.47 -25.56 -76.20
N THR A 513 61.55 -24.67 -77.20
CA THR A 513 60.60 -23.55 -77.39
C THR A 513 59.21 -23.93 -77.89
N GLY A 514 59.03 -25.16 -78.39
CA GLY A 514 57.70 -25.73 -78.69
C GLY A 514 57.05 -26.29 -77.42
N PHE A 515 57.76 -27.20 -76.75
CA PHE A 515 57.28 -27.90 -75.56
C PHE A 515 56.89 -26.95 -74.42
N LEU A 516 57.71 -25.94 -74.12
CA LEU A 516 57.39 -24.95 -73.08
C LEU A 516 56.11 -24.16 -73.40
N ARG A 517 55.83 -23.90 -74.70
CA ARG A 517 54.61 -23.19 -75.12
C ARG A 517 53.36 -24.01 -74.85
N GLU A 518 53.38 -25.29 -75.22
CA GLU A 518 52.25 -26.21 -74.99
C GLU A 518 52.03 -26.48 -73.50
N LEU A 519 53.10 -26.70 -72.72
CA LEU A 519 53.01 -26.91 -71.27
C LEU A 519 52.48 -25.69 -70.52
N MET A 520 52.90 -24.47 -70.89
CA MET A 520 52.40 -23.25 -70.24
C MET A 520 50.93 -22.97 -70.59
N GLN A 521 50.50 -23.32 -71.82
CA GLN A 521 49.07 -23.30 -72.19
C GLN A 521 48.25 -24.35 -71.43
N GLN A 522 48.76 -25.57 -71.26
CA GLN A 522 48.06 -26.62 -70.50
C GLN A 522 47.92 -26.32 -68.99
N ASN A 523 48.87 -25.58 -68.41
CA ASN A 523 48.86 -25.23 -66.98
C ASN A 523 48.18 -23.88 -66.66
N ASN A 524 47.57 -23.22 -67.66
CA ASN A 524 46.79 -21.99 -67.49
C ASN A 524 47.57 -20.81 -66.88
N VAL A 525 48.90 -20.76 -67.06
CA VAL A 525 49.78 -19.75 -66.45
C VAL A 525 49.94 -18.56 -67.39
N ASN A 526 49.27 -17.45 -67.07
CA ASN A 526 49.28 -16.24 -67.88
C ASN A 526 50.42 -15.28 -67.46
N PHE A 527 51.30 -14.88 -68.39
CA PHE A 527 52.44 -13.98 -68.13
C PHE A 527 52.47 -12.82 -69.15
N GLU A 528 52.23 -11.60 -68.68
CA GLU A 528 52.23 -10.37 -69.49
C GLU A 528 53.64 -9.80 -69.79
N SER A 529 54.64 -10.66 -70.03
CA SER A 529 55.95 -10.24 -70.53
C SER A 529 56.76 -11.40 -71.14
N LEU A 530 56.46 -11.77 -72.40
CA LEU A 530 57.29 -12.66 -73.21
C LEU A 530 57.64 -12.00 -74.55
N TYR A 531 58.58 -11.04 -74.51
CA TYR A 531 59.00 -10.29 -75.68
C TYR A 531 59.89 -11.13 -76.62
N THR A 532 59.25 -11.67 -77.66
CA THR A 532 59.86 -11.82 -79.00
C THR A 532 61.04 -12.80 -79.14
N VAL A 533 60.77 -14.11 -79.06
CA VAL A 533 61.68 -15.13 -79.62
C VAL A 533 61.69 -15.05 -81.15
N ARG A 534 62.71 -14.40 -81.74
CA ARG A 534 62.92 -14.31 -83.20
C ARG A 534 64.16 -15.09 -83.66
N THR A 535 63.96 -16.17 -84.41
CA THR A 535 65.04 -16.87 -85.12
C THR A 535 65.44 -16.10 -86.38
N LEU A 536 66.63 -15.48 -86.40
CA LEU A 536 67.14 -14.80 -87.60
C LEU A 536 67.81 -15.78 -88.59
N THR A 537 67.13 -16.07 -89.69
CA THR A 537 67.62 -16.92 -90.79
C THR A 537 67.90 -16.10 -92.05
N GLU A 538 69.11 -15.56 -92.19
CA GLU A 538 69.57 -14.94 -93.45
C GLU A 538 69.90 -15.99 -94.55
N THR A 539 70.03 -17.28 -94.20
CA THR A 539 70.53 -18.34 -95.11
C THR A 539 69.83 -19.70 -94.98
N GLY A 540 68.50 -19.71 -94.81
CA GLY A 540 67.67 -20.93 -95.01
C GLY A 540 67.90 -22.12 -94.06
N LYS A 541 68.74 -21.97 -93.03
CA LYS A 541 68.98 -22.94 -91.95
C LYS A 541 68.82 -22.23 -90.61
N SER A 542 68.15 -22.87 -89.66
CA SER A 542 67.89 -22.30 -88.33
C SER A 542 69.20 -22.20 -87.53
N LYS A 543 69.51 -20.99 -87.04
CA LYS A 543 70.59 -20.78 -86.06
C LYS A 543 70.02 -21.14 -84.68
N HIS A 544 70.57 -22.16 -84.03
CA HIS A 544 69.96 -22.81 -82.85
C HIS A 544 70.22 -22.09 -81.51
N TYR A 545 69.95 -20.79 -81.44
CA TYR A 545 69.95 -20.03 -80.19
C TYR A 545 68.63 -19.27 -80.02
N GLY A 546 68.33 -18.86 -78.79
CA GLY A 546 67.15 -18.09 -78.43
C GLY A 546 67.41 -17.29 -77.16
N PHE A 547 66.74 -16.15 -77.03
CA PHE A 547 66.97 -15.18 -75.96
C PHE A 547 65.72 -15.08 -75.08
N ILE A 548 65.92 -14.87 -73.78
CA ILE A 548 64.86 -14.65 -72.79
C ILE A 548 65.29 -13.48 -71.92
N GLU A 549 64.44 -12.47 -71.81
CA GLU A 549 64.67 -11.25 -71.04
C GLU A 549 63.90 -11.35 -69.71
N PHE A 550 64.54 -10.95 -68.60
CA PHE A 550 63.94 -10.91 -67.27
C PHE A 550 64.02 -9.49 -66.69
N LYS A 551 62.93 -9.04 -66.06
CA LYS A 551 62.80 -7.69 -65.47
C LYS A 551 63.64 -7.47 -64.20
N ASN A 552 64.22 -8.52 -63.62
CA ASN A 552 65.06 -8.44 -62.40
C ASN A 552 66.35 -9.28 -62.60
N PRO A 553 67.55 -8.70 -62.39
CA PRO A 553 68.84 -9.40 -62.45
C PRO A 553 68.91 -10.68 -61.61
N GLU A 554 68.46 -10.63 -60.36
CA GLU A 554 68.61 -11.71 -59.38
C GLU A 554 67.83 -12.97 -59.80
N VAL A 555 66.70 -12.76 -60.47
CA VAL A 555 65.89 -13.85 -61.04
C VAL A 555 66.58 -14.47 -62.26
N ALA A 556 67.27 -13.68 -63.08
CA ALA A 556 68.03 -14.20 -64.21
C ALA A 556 69.22 -15.06 -63.77
N GLU A 557 69.91 -14.67 -62.68
CA GLU A 557 71.03 -15.42 -62.08
C GLU A 557 70.57 -16.77 -61.51
N VAL A 558 69.52 -16.79 -60.67
CA VAL A 558 68.96 -18.04 -60.13
C VAL A 558 68.44 -18.95 -61.25
N VAL A 559 67.80 -18.41 -62.29
CA VAL A 559 67.36 -19.20 -63.45
C VAL A 559 68.54 -19.71 -64.28
N ALA A 560 69.66 -18.98 -64.35
CA ALA A 560 70.87 -19.48 -65.00
C ALA A 560 71.42 -20.70 -64.28
N ASP A 561 71.70 -20.59 -62.99
CA ASP A 561 72.29 -21.66 -62.18
C ASP A 561 71.38 -22.90 -62.11
N CYS A 562 70.06 -22.73 -62.02
CA CYS A 562 69.11 -23.85 -61.99
C CYS A 562 68.93 -24.59 -63.33
N MET A 563 69.19 -23.94 -64.47
CA MET A 563 68.93 -24.52 -65.80
C MET A 563 70.21 -24.84 -66.60
N HIS A 564 71.36 -24.38 -66.16
CA HIS A 564 72.67 -24.75 -66.69
C HIS A 564 72.94 -26.26 -66.49
N ASN A 565 73.37 -26.96 -67.55
CA ASN A 565 73.52 -28.43 -67.60
C ASN A 565 72.23 -29.24 -67.31
N TYR A 566 71.03 -28.64 -67.38
CA TYR A 566 69.78 -29.41 -67.26
C TYR A 566 69.55 -30.27 -68.52
N LEU A 567 69.14 -31.54 -68.39
CA LEU A 567 68.91 -32.44 -69.54
C LEU A 567 67.46 -32.35 -70.04
N LEU A 568 67.25 -31.94 -71.30
CA LEU A 568 65.94 -31.92 -71.94
C LEU A 568 66.01 -32.39 -73.40
N PHE A 569 65.12 -33.32 -73.79
CA PHE A 569 65.09 -33.92 -75.14
C PHE A 569 66.44 -34.47 -75.62
N GLU A 570 67.13 -35.21 -74.75
CA GLU A 570 68.45 -35.82 -75.01
C GLU A 570 69.59 -34.81 -75.26
N HIS A 571 69.34 -33.52 -74.99
CA HIS A 571 70.32 -32.45 -75.06
C HIS A 571 70.47 -31.77 -73.69
N LEU A 572 71.72 -31.53 -73.25
CA LEU A 572 71.96 -30.63 -72.14
C LEU A 572 71.63 -29.19 -72.57
N LEU A 573 71.00 -28.42 -71.68
CA LEU A 573 70.90 -26.97 -71.80
C LEU A 573 72.23 -26.36 -71.37
N GLN A 574 72.70 -25.35 -72.12
CA GLN A 574 73.63 -24.35 -71.58
C GLN A 574 72.87 -23.05 -71.33
N VAL A 575 73.14 -22.44 -70.18
CA VAL A 575 72.44 -21.24 -69.71
C VAL A 575 73.49 -20.38 -69.02
N HIS A 576 73.66 -19.14 -69.48
CA HIS A 576 74.71 -18.19 -69.08
C HIS A 576 74.10 -16.78 -69.06
N LEU A 577 74.73 -15.82 -68.38
CA LEU A 577 74.35 -14.39 -68.44
C LEU A 577 75.27 -13.64 -69.43
N ILE A 578 74.76 -12.62 -70.13
CA ILE A 578 75.51 -11.84 -71.13
C ILE A 578 75.40 -10.32 -70.86
N PRO A 579 76.52 -9.57 -70.79
CA PRO A 579 76.50 -8.11 -70.62
C PRO A 579 76.10 -7.30 -71.88
N LEU A 580 75.50 -6.12 -71.65
CA LEU A 580 74.95 -5.21 -72.66
C LEU A 580 75.95 -4.72 -73.73
N GLU A 581 77.24 -4.72 -73.44
CA GLU A 581 78.25 -4.11 -74.29
C GLU A 581 78.49 -4.90 -75.58
N HIS A 582 78.39 -6.23 -75.53
CA HIS A 582 78.70 -7.14 -76.65
C HIS A 582 77.53 -7.31 -77.65
N PHE A 583 76.42 -6.58 -77.48
CA PHE A 583 75.37 -6.47 -78.49
C PHE A 583 75.92 -5.84 -79.79
N HIS A 584 75.96 -6.63 -80.88
CA HIS A 584 76.31 -6.14 -82.22
C HIS A 584 75.35 -5.00 -82.63
N PRO A 585 75.82 -3.87 -83.20
CA PRO A 585 75.01 -2.65 -83.36
C PRO A 585 73.68 -2.82 -84.13
N LYS A 586 73.58 -3.79 -85.06
CA LYS A 586 72.30 -4.13 -85.73
C LYS A 586 71.20 -4.58 -84.77
N PHE A 587 71.55 -5.24 -83.67
CA PHE A 587 70.61 -5.76 -82.68
C PHE A 587 70.31 -4.72 -81.57
N LYS A 588 71.26 -3.82 -81.30
CA LYS A 588 71.13 -2.75 -80.30
C LYS A 588 70.05 -1.70 -80.63
N ALA A 589 69.57 -1.67 -81.87
CA ALA A 589 68.49 -0.80 -82.34
C ALA A 589 67.07 -1.38 -82.17
N VAL A 590 66.93 -2.59 -81.59
CA VAL A 590 65.64 -3.32 -81.50
C VAL A 590 65.17 -3.50 -80.04
N ILE A 591 66.02 -3.20 -79.06
CA ILE A 591 65.73 -3.41 -77.63
C ILE A 591 65.76 -2.05 -76.91
N GLY A 592 64.80 -1.84 -76.00
CA GLY A 592 64.69 -0.63 -75.19
C GLY A 592 65.84 -0.49 -74.17
N ILE A 593 65.97 0.71 -73.60
CA ILE A 593 67.08 1.06 -72.71
C ILE A 593 66.78 0.60 -71.28
N GLU A 594 67.30 -0.57 -70.89
CA GLU A 594 67.64 -0.95 -69.50
C GLU A 594 68.48 -2.27 -69.52
N PRO A 595 68.98 -2.83 -68.40
CA PRO A 595 69.94 -3.94 -68.45
C PRO A 595 69.30 -5.28 -68.89
N VAL A 596 69.56 -5.66 -70.14
CA VAL A 596 69.12 -6.91 -70.77
C VAL A 596 70.00 -8.09 -70.35
N TYR A 597 69.37 -9.15 -69.81
CA TYR A 597 69.98 -10.46 -69.60
C TYR A 597 69.62 -11.40 -70.77
N ILE A 598 70.53 -12.30 -71.12
CA ILE A 598 70.44 -13.14 -72.33
C ILE A 598 71.09 -14.49 -72.07
N PHE A 599 70.54 -15.56 -72.65
CA PHE A 599 71.00 -16.95 -72.50
C PHE A 599 71.35 -17.60 -73.86
N SER A 600 72.08 -18.74 -73.86
CA SER A 600 72.47 -19.44 -75.10
C SER A 600 72.69 -20.95 -74.91
N LEU A 601 71.94 -21.77 -75.66
CA LEU A 601 71.89 -23.24 -75.55
C LEU A 601 72.90 -23.96 -76.46
N SER A 602 73.53 -25.04 -75.97
CA SER A 602 74.43 -25.92 -76.75
C SER A 602 74.42 -27.36 -76.21
N SER A 603 74.62 -28.35 -77.09
CA SER A 603 74.33 -29.77 -76.82
C SER A 603 75.62 -30.58 -76.62
N GLY A 604 75.92 -30.94 -75.38
CA GLY A 604 76.92 -31.98 -75.09
C GLY A 604 76.41 -33.37 -75.45
N SER A 605 77.13 -34.07 -76.34
CA SER A 605 76.93 -35.49 -76.66
C SER A 605 77.90 -36.38 -75.87
N ASN A 606 77.48 -37.62 -75.58
CA ASN A 606 78.15 -38.64 -74.75
C ASN A 606 77.98 -38.46 -73.23
N LEU A 607 76.98 -39.16 -72.69
CA LEU A 607 77.03 -39.85 -71.40
C LEU A 607 75.99 -40.99 -71.43
N GLU A 608 76.11 -41.95 -70.50
CA GLU A 608 75.53 -43.29 -70.69
C GLU A 608 74.02 -43.39 -70.41
N LYS A 609 73.39 -44.44 -70.93
CA LYS A 609 71.95 -44.70 -70.76
C LYS A 609 71.60 -45.00 -69.31
N HIS A 610 70.92 -44.07 -68.65
CA HIS A 610 70.01 -44.38 -67.55
C HIS A 610 68.60 -43.87 -67.86
N ASP A 611 67.64 -44.80 -67.85
CA ASP A 611 66.21 -44.52 -68.00
C ASP A 611 65.69 -43.73 -66.78
N VAL A 612 65.71 -42.40 -66.88
CA VAL A 612 64.95 -41.52 -66.00
C VAL A 612 63.74 -41.01 -66.76
N LYS A 613 62.59 -41.66 -66.54
CA LYS A 613 61.29 -41.12 -66.95
C LYS A 613 61.11 -39.74 -66.31
N VAL A 614 61.23 -38.68 -67.11
CA VAL A 614 60.99 -37.30 -66.66
C VAL A 614 59.53 -37.17 -66.27
N SER A 615 59.25 -37.27 -64.97
CA SER A 615 57.91 -37.16 -64.43
C SER A 615 57.39 -35.73 -64.58
N VAL A 616 56.10 -35.60 -64.90
CA VAL A 616 55.36 -34.32 -64.92
C VAL A 616 55.54 -33.57 -63.59
N ASN A 617 55.72 -34.30 -62.48
CA ASN A 617 55.99 -33.75 -61.15
C ASN A 617 57.23 -32.85 -61.08
N THR A 618 58.29 -33.10 -61.87
CA THR A 618 59.52 -32.29 -61.81
C THR A 618 59.30 -30.90 -62.42
N ILE A 619 58.51 -30.80 -63.49
CA ILE A 619 58.11 -29.51 -64.07
C ILE A 619 57.11 -28.81 -63.14
N ALA A 620 56.21 -29.56 -62.49
CA ALA A 620 55.34 -29.01 -61.46
C ALA A 620 56.11 -28.43 -60.25
N ILE A 621 57.26 -29.01 -59.88
CA ILE A 621 58.16 -28.45 -58.84
C ILE A 621 58.73 -27.09 -59.29
N ILE A 622 59.17 -26.97 -60.56
CA ILE A 622 59.69 -25.70 -61.10
C ILE A 622 58.58 -24.62 -61.12
N ILE A 623 57.38 -24.95 -61.60
CA ILE A 623 56.22 -24.04 -61.55
C ILE A 623 55.91 -23.64 -60.11
N LYS A 624 55.93 -24.58 -59.16
CA LYS A 624 55.65 -24.32 -57.74
C LYS A 624 56.72 -23.45 -57.08
N ALA A 625 58.00 -23.61 -57.45
CA ALA A 625 59.09 -22.74 -57.00
C ALA A 625 58.92 -21.29 -57.50
N VAL A 626 58.58 -21.11 -58.79
CA VAL A 626 58.29 -19.80 -59.38
C VAL A 626 57.07 -19.15 -58.70
N SER A 627 56.00 -19.91 -58.45
CA SER A 627 54.83 -19.41 -57.70
C SER A 627 55.18 -19.00 -56.27
N ILE A 628 56.02 -19.76 -55.55
CA ILE A 628 56.48 -19.39 -54.19
C ILE A 628 57.31 -18.10 -54.20
N ALA A 629 58.11 -17.86 -55.24
CA ALA A 629 58.87 -16.61 -55.40
C ALA A 629 57.96 -15.40 -55.69
N LEU A 630 56.89 -15.60 -56.48
CA LEU A 630 55.87 -14.58 -56.74
C LEU A 630 55.00 -14.29 -55.50
N GLU A 631 54.61 -15.32 -54.74
CA GLU A 631 53.80 -15.18 -53.53
C GLU A 631 54.57 -14.44 -52.41
N LYS A 632 55.89 -14.67 -52.31
CA LYS A 632 56.77 -13.86 -51.44
C LYS A 632 56.80 -12.38 -51.86
N ASN A 633 56.82 -12.08 -53.16
CA ASN A 633 56.81 -10.70 -53.64
C ASN A 633 55.50 -9.96 -53.29
N GLN A 634 54.34 -10.60 -53.43
CA GLN A 634 53.07 -10.02 -53.00
C GLN A 634 53.05 -9.72 -51.49
N LYS A 635 53.56 -10.65 -50.66
CA LYS A 635 53.65 -10.49 -49.20
C LYS A 635 54.66 -9.43 -48.75
N LEU A 636 55.57 -8.97 -49.63
CA LEU A 636 56.47 -7.85 -49.37
C LEU A 636 55.84 -6.50 -49.70
N MET A 637 55.05 -6.37 -50.78
CA MET A 637 54.35 -5.11 -51.09
C MET A 637 53.22 -4.79 -50.10
N VAL A 638 52.53 -5.79 -49.55
CA VAL A 638 51.44 -5.60 -48.57
C VAL A 638 51.95 -5.15 -47.18
N ARG A 639 53.27 -5.06 -46.96
CA ARG A 639 53.88 -4.61 -45.69
C ARG A 639 54.30 -3.14 -45.64
N HIS A 640 53.95 -2.34 -46.65
CA HIS A 640 54.28 -0.91 -46.73
C HIS A 640 53.08 0.00 -47.08
N PHE A 641 51.87 -0.40 -46.65
CA PHE A 641 50.67 0.43 -46.53
C PHE A 641 50.06 0.25 -45.14
#